data_AF-A0A7X0YJM7-F1
#
_entry.id   AF-A0A7X0YJM7-F1
#
_cell.length_a   1.000
_cell.length_b   1.000
_cell.length_c   1.000
_cell.angle_alpha   90.00
_cell.angle_beta   90.00
_cell.angle_gamma   90.00
#
_symmetry.space_group_name_H-M   'P 1'
#
loop_
_entity.id
_entity.type
_entity.pdbx_description
1 polymer ?
#
loop_
_entity_poly.entity_id
_entity_poly.type
_entity_poly.pdbx_seq_one_letter_code
_entity_poly.pdbx_strand_id
1 'polypeptide(L)'
;MSDNVFKDLETPLDVSAHNIGSLDLRGTYSTQDIGTARMIFKLVNHDDLKLDLVEAYIFLSSETLKSEARAELDKENGQITYILSDEEIKHAGSVYAELYLRYIDGQALSVHKFHFKIERALIDQDLEIVDLVYSDTFKNVIEQHQKNFEEIEAEMYAQLAKYRNLQLELISRGFEKLRKGEQTKILAYGDSLTYGYDIYSADKRPADTKPTSNGTKHTRERASVTYPEALELALKQVYSNVSTQNWGYSGDTVTSSFAKWDGTNPGADITLFMLGHNDSKNAQESISDFISGYKKIIERALSWGSGVIFLTPPKQKNAVDFTVDVYSQAVIQLAKEYQAPVVDMAELTEGIPASFYSDSVHFNGRGYDFIGKKLAALFLNKTILNISKVKAHDALNVVKETSGIQFNENCTMSVSEYFPTEDATETGKGVALVLKNGGKVYFSFYAEEANLLYLPSLYAGSKTLNLKVEMNFSAETANNAISYSFGTTSARIMNKPLKSVTYTTADLNWYSSAALFIDGRINASKLMYAPRRGYYTVSIENLDTYAVNLFGLEFRNAHAAIFGNNALYTLGSFAGDILTLAAGNYELYSDNAVNMPFAGKALATLEIYVGGSNRKLFRVTNLSTRISYEGTYNPTSSSQVFWRESITNIGFSALQEQIYMLQDKIEGLEGLK
;
A
#
# COMPACT_ATOMS: atom_id res chain seq x y z
N MET A 1 -13.14 -80.99 -11.60
CA MET A 1 -11.98 -81.55 -12.30
C MET A 1 -11.67 -80.56 -13.41
N SER A 2 -10.63 -79.75 -13.23
CA SER A 2 -10.10 -78.92 -14.31
C SER A 2 -9.29 -79.84 -15.23
N ASP A 3 -9.74 -80.01 -16.46
CA ASP A 3 -9.00 -80.72 -17.51
C ASP A 3 -7.79 -79.86 -17.94
N ASN A 4 -6.80 -79.74 -17.06
CA ASN A 4 -5.53 -79.15 -17.43
C ASN A 4 -4.82 -80.15 -18.34
N VAL A 5 -4.69 -79.80 -19.62
CA VAL A 5 -3.88 -80.56 -20.58
C VAL A 5 -2.42 -80.18 -20.34
N PHE A 6 -1.66 -81.10 -19.77
CA PHE A 6 -0.23 -80.92 -19.51
C PHE A 6 0.60 -81.27 -20.74
N LYS A 7 1.77 -80.63 -20.86
CA LYS A 7 2.83 -81.02 -21.79
C LYS A 7 3.79 -81.94 -21.04
N ASP A 8 3.64 -83.23 -21.29
CA ASP A 8 4.35 -84.26 -20.54
C ASP A 8 5.68 -84.63 -21.21
N LEU A 9 6.76 -84.62 -20.43
CA LEU A 9 8.00 -85.30 -20.75
C LEU A 9 8.13 -86.53 -19.86
N GLU A 10 7.96 -87.72 -20.44
CA GLU A 10 7.94 -88.98 -19.71
C GLU A 10 9.21 -89.80 -19.97
N THR A 11 9.82 -90.34 -18.92
CA THR A 11 10.96 -91.27 -19.06
C THR A 11 11.06 -92.28 -17.93
N PRO A 12 11.49 -93.53 -18.19
CA PRO A 12 11.75 -94.51 -17.13
C PRO A 12 13.10 -94.24 -16.42
N LEU A 13 13.16 -94.46 -15.11
CA LEU A 13 14.37 -94.35 -14.29
C LEU A 13 14.64 -95.67 -13.55
N ASP A 14 15.80 -96.28 -13.81
CA ASP A 14 16.24 -97.49 -13.13
C ASP A 14 17.00 -97.15 -11.85
N VAL A 15 16.48 -97.63 -10.72
CA VAL A 15 17.01 -97.36 -9.36
C VAL A 15 17.98 -98.43 -8.87
N SER A 16 18.44 -99.34 -9.74
CA SER A 16 19.48 -100.33 -9.42
C SER A 16 20.89 -99.72 -9.29
N ALA A 17 21.86 -100.49 -8.81
CA ALA A 17 23.24 -100.04 -8.57
C ALA A 17 24.08 -99.76 -9.85
N HIS A 18 23.47 -99.80 -11.04
CA HIS A 18 24.16 -99.52 -12.29
C HIS A 18 24.33 -98.01 -12.51
N ASN A 19 25.52 -97.60 -12.93
CA ASN A 19 25.81 -96.20 -13.18
C ASN A 19 25.22 -95.78 -14.55
N ILE A 20 24.13 -95.01 -14.52
CA ILE A 20 23.46 -94.51 -15.72
C ILE A 20 24.01 -93.11 -16.03
N GLY A 21 24.47 -92.89 -17.26
CA GLY A 21 24.92 -91.57 -17.71
C GLY A 21 23.79 -90.53 -17.73
N SER A 22 24.13 -89.25 -17.91
CA SER A 22 23.13 -88.18 -18.00
C SER A 22 22.13 -88.45 -19.13
N LEU A 23 20.84 -88.38 -18.81
CA LEU A 23 19.75 -88.64 -19.73
C LEU A 23 19.38 -87.36 -20.51
N ASP A 24 19.11 -87.49 -21.80
CA ASP A 24 18.44 -86.44 -22.59
C ASP A 24 16.95 -86.77 -22.62
N LEU A 25 16.11 -85.89 -22.05
CA LEU A 25 14.66 -86.08 -22.09
C LEU A 25 14.08 -85.88 -23.51
N ARG A 26 14.88 -85.39 -24.47
CA ARG A 26 14.50 -85.13 -25.88
C ARG A 26 13.25 -84.26 -26.02
N GLY A 27 13.02 -83.41 -25.02
CA GLY A 27 11.82 -82.62 -24.87
C GLY A 27 12.10 -81.12 -24.80
N THR A 28 11.18 -80.34 -25.37
CA THR A 28 11.25 -78.88 -25.39
C THR A 28 9.97 -78.29 -24.80
N TYR A 29 10.12 -77.41 -23.82
CA TYR A 29 9.04 -76.53 -23.35
C TYR A 29 9.17 -75.13 -23.97
N SER A 30 8.10 -74.36 -23.99
CA SER A 30 8.08 -72.94 -24.34
C SER A 30 8.04 -72.08 -23.08
N THR A 31 8.57 -70.86 -23.11
CA THR A 31 8.39 -69.86 -22.04
C THR A 31 6.92 -69.53 -21.75
N GLN A 32 6.01 -69.91 -22.65
CA GLN A 32 4.56 -69.75 -22.51
C GLN A 32 3.84 -70.99 -21.94
N ASP A 33 4.55 -72.06 -21.61
CA ASP A 33 3.98 -73.30 -21.04
C ASP A 33 3.73 -73.17 -19.52
N ILE A 34 3.30 -71.98 -19.10
CA ILE A 34 3.06 -71.59 -17.71
C ILE A 34 2.02 -72.52 -17.09
N GLY A 35 2.37 -73.15 -15.97
CA GLY A 35 1.51 -74.09 -15.23
C GLY A 35 1.19 -75.41 -15.96
N THR A 36 1.78 -75.66 -17.14
CA THR A 36 1.47 -76.86 -17.96
C THR A 36 2.67 -77.71 -18.34
N ALA A 37 3.91 -77.22 -18.18
CA ALA A 37 5.13 -77.97 -18.43
C ALA A 37 5.42 -78.99 -17.32
N ARG A 38 5.19 -80.29 -17.60
CA ARG A 38 5.22 -81.37 -16.60
C ARG A 38 6.16 -82.51 -16.98
N MET A 39 7.05 -82.88 -16.06
CA MET A 39 7.96 -84.01 -16.18
C MET A 39 7.41 -85.19 -15.39
N ILE A 40 7.51 -86.39 -15.97
CA ILE A 40 7.04 -87.65 -15.40
C ILE A 40 8.18 -88.68 -15.45
N PHE A 41 8.53 -89.25 -14.31
CA PHE A 41 9.57 -90.26 -14.19
C PHE A 41 8.99 -91.56 -13.64
N LYS A 42 9.04 -92.65 -14.40
CA LYS A 42 8.54 -93.96 -13.95
C LYS A 42 9.69 -94.80 -13.40
N LEU A 43 9.65 -95.14 -12.12
CA LEU A 43 10.67 -95.96 -11.49
C LEU A 43 10.57 -97.40 -12.00
N VAL A 44 11.69 -97.99 -12.41
CA VAL A 44 11.79 -99.42 -12.78
C VAL A 44 12.76 -100.13 -11.84
N ASN A 45 12.55 -101.43 -11.62
CA ASN A 45 13.29 -102.24 -10.64
C ASN A 45 13.15 -101.74 -9.18
N HIS A 46 11.94 -101.31 -8.80
CA HIS A 46 11.66 -100.73 -7.48
C HIS A 46 10.85 -101.65 -6.54
N ASP A 47 10.54 -102.88 -6.97
CA ASP A 47 9.61 -103.79 -6.27
C ASP A 47 10.01 -104.12 -4.82
N ASP A 48 11.31 -104.07 -4.51
CA ASP A 48 11.86 -104.32 -3.16
C ASP A 48 12.06 -103.03 -2.32
N LEU A 49 11.70 -101.86 -2.86
CA LEU A 49 11.93 -100.57 -2.21
C LEU A 49 10.71 -100.10 -1.40
N LYS A 50 10.96 -99.64 -0.17
CA LYS A 50 9.93 -98.96 0.66
C LYS A 50 9.72 -97.51 0.21
N LEU A 51 9.02 -97.31 -0.90
CA LEU A 51 8.73 -95.97 -1.45
C LEU A 51 7.98 -95.05 -0.47
N ASP A 52 7.28 -95.62 0.52
CA ASP A 52 6.66 -94.87 1.62
C ASP A 52 7.63 -94.00 2.40
N LEU A 53 8.89 -94.41 2.47
CA LEU A 53 9.96 -93.73 3.19
C LEU A 53 10.87 -92.91 2.28
N VAL A 54 10.51 -92.70 1.01
CA VAL A 54 11.33 -92.00 0.02
C VAL A 54 10.74 -90.63 -0.30
N GLU A 55 11.60 -89.62 -0.42
CA GLU A 55 11.28 -88.30 -0.96
C GLU A 55 12.07 -88.04 -2.24
N ALA A 56 11.45 -87.30 -3.17
CA ALA A 56 12.02 -86.91 -4.45
C ALA A 56 12.27 -85.40 -4.50
N TYR A 57 13.49 -84.98 -4.83
CA TYR A 57 13.87 -83.58 -5.00
C TYR A 57 14.49 -83.36 -6.37
N ILE A 58 14.01 -82.35 -7.08
CA ILE A 58 14.54 -81.94 -8.37
C ILE A 58 15.37 -80.67 -8.20
N PHE A 59 16.55 -80.67 -8.79
CA PHE A 59 17.42 -79.52 -8.89
C PHE A 59 17.51 -79.15 -10.36
N LEU A 60 17.29 -77.88 -10.67
CA LEU A 60 17.39 -77.31 -12.01
C LEU A 60 18.49 -76.27 -12.04
N SER A 61 19.31 -76.30 -13.09
CA SER A 61 20.37 -75.32 -13.32
C SER A 61 20.47 -74.96 -14.79
N SER A 62 20.55 -73.67 -15.07
CA SER A 62 20.98 -73.11 -16.36
C SER A 62 21.94 -71.94 -16.11
N GLU A 63 22.25 -71.14 -17.13
CA GLU A 63 23.03 -69.90 -16.96
C GLU A 63 22.32 -68.89 -16.04
N THR A 64 20.99 -68.86 -16.07
CA THR A 64 20.17 -67.87 -15.36
C THR A 64 19.23 -68.49 -14.31
N LEU A 65 19.07 -69.81 -14.31
CA LEU A 65 18.19 -70.54 -13.39
C LEU A 65 19.01 -71.35 -12.40
N LYS A 66 18.67 -71.26 -11.11
CA LYS A 66 19.00 -72.26 -10.09
C LYS A 66 17.78 -72.47 -9.22
N SER A 67 17.23 -73.67 -9.23
CA SER A 67 16.05 -74.02 -8.45
C SER A 67 16.22 -75.40 -7.82
N GLU A 68 15.68 -75.54 -6.61
CA GLU A 68 15.53 -76.81 -5.90
C GLU A 68 14.08 -76.89 -5.44
N ALA A 69 13.40 -77.99 -5.77
CA ALA A 69 12.03 -78.20 -5.39
C ALA A 69 11.75 -79.66 -5.08
N ARG A 70 10.73 -79.90 -4.25
CA ARG A 70 10.23 -81.25 -3.98
C ARG A 70 9.34 -81.69 -5.14
N ALA A 71 9.61 -82.87 -5.70
CA ALA A 71 8.75 -83.51 -6.70
C ALA A 71 7.71 -84.42 -6.02
N GLU A 72 6.57 -84.62 -6.68
CA GLU A 72 5.49 -85.47 -6.17
C GLU A 72 5.81 -86.93 -6.51
N LEU A 73 5.86 -87.82 -5.51
CA LEU A 73 6.07 -89.26 -5.70
C LEU A 73 4.75 -90.00 -5.43
N ASP A 74 4.17 -90.57 -6.48
CA ASP A 74 3.13 -91.60 -6.40
C ASP A 74 3.78 -92.91 -5.95
N LYS A 75 3.51 -93.27 -4.70
CA LYS A 75 4.09 -94.43 -4.02
C LYS A 75 3.45 -95.75 -4.44
N GLU A 76 2.20 -95.72 -4.93
CA GLU A 76 1.48 -96.93 -5.36
C GLU A 76 1.94 -97.36 -6.75
N ASN A 77 2.19 -96.40 -7.64
CA ASN A 77 2.55 -96.67 -9.04
C ASN A 77 4.04 -96.46 -9.35
N GLY A 78 4.84 -96.05 -8.37
CA GLY A 78 6.27 -95.79 -8.55
C GLY A 78 6.55 -94.67 -9.57
N GLN A 79 5.77 -93.59 -9.54
CA GLN A 79 5.85 -92.51 -10.52
C GLN A 79 6.14 -91.17 -9.85
N ILE A 80 7.10 -90.41 -10.38
CA ILE A 80 7.44 -89.07 -9.90
C ILE A 80 6.95 -88.04 -10.90
N THR A 81 6.33 -86.97 -10.42
CA THR A 81 5.79 -85.88 -11.24
C THR A 81 6.34 -84.54 -10.75
N TYR A 82 6.76 -83.69 -11.68
CA TYR A 82 7.16 -82.31 -11.40
C TYR A 82 6.62 -81.35 -12.45
N ILE A 83 6.03 -80.23 -12.02
CA ILE A 83 5.55 -79.16 -12.92
C ILE A 83 6.48 -77.96 -12.73
N LEU A 84 7.02 -77.41 -13.82
CA LEU A 84 7.82 -76.20 -13.76
C LEU A 84 6.96 -75.02 -13.28
N SER A 85 7.47 -74.25 -12.34
CA SER A 85 6.84 -73.01 -11.88
C SER A 85 6.88 -71.91 -12.94
N ASP A 86 6.02 -70.90 -12.76
CA ASP A 86 5.94 -69.71 -13.61
C ASP A 86 7.28 -68.96 -13.72
N GLU A 87 8.16 -69.09 -12.74
CA GLU A 87 9.48 -68.48 -12.77
C GLU A 87 10.49 -69.38 -13.50
N GLU A 88 10.51 -70.68 -13.20
CA GLU A 88 11.39 -71.65 -13.85
C GLU A 88 11.17 -71.71 -15.36
N ILE A 89 9.91 -71.67 -15.81
CA ILE A 89 9.55 -71.78 -17.23
C ILE A 89 10.00 -70.57 -18.05
N LYS A 90 10.27 -69.42 -17.43
CA LYS A 90 10.72 -68.20 -18.15
C LYS A 90 12.20 -68.23 -18.54
N HIS A 91 12.99 -69.13 -17.97
CA HIS A 91 14.43 -69.21 -18.23
C HIS A 91 14.74 -70.01 -19.50
N ALA A 92 14.60 -69.37 -20.66
CA ALA A 92 14.92 -69.97 -21.95
C ALA A 92 16.40 -70.43 -22.04
N GLY A 93 16.63 -71.62 -22.58
CA GLY A 93 17.95 -72.22 -22.73
C GLY A 93 17.96 -73.72 -22.43
N SER A 94 19.16 -74.30 -22.41
CA SER A 94 19.37 -75.67 -21.92
C SER A 94 19.31 -75.68 -20.40
N VAL A 95 18.43 -76.51 -19.84
CA VAL A 95 18.32 -76.74 -18.39
C VAL A 95 18.92 -78.10 -18.09
N TYR A 96 19.94 -78.10 -17.23
CA TYR A 96 20.54 -79.31 -16.67
C TYR A 96 19.91 -79.56 -15.30
N ALA A 97 19.58 -80.81 -15.02
CA ALA A 97 18.81 -81.16 -13.86
C ALA A 97 19.28 -82.44 -13.19
N GLU A 98 19.01 -82.55 -11.89
CA GLU A 98 19.24 -83.73 -11.08
C GLU A 98 17.99 -84.08 -10.28
N LEU A 99 17.52 -85.32 -10.37
CA LEU A 99 16.48 -85.87 -9.52
C LEU A 99 17.13 -86.76 -8.46
N TYR A 100 16.97 -86.37 -7.20
CA TYR A 100 17.44 -87.09 -6.03
C TYR A 100 16.30 -87.88 -5.40
N LEU A 101 16.50 -89.18 -5.22
CA LEU A 101 15.66 -90.00 -4.36
C LEU A 101 16.41 -90.26 -3.07
N ARG A 102 15.80 -89.94 -1.94
CA ARG A 102 16.41 -90.09 -0.61
C ARG A 102 15.39 -90.67 0.36
N TYR A 103 15.84 -91.54 1.25
CA TYR A 103 15.03 -91.94 2.38
C TYR A 103 14.84 -90.76 3.34
N ILE A 104 13.74 -90.74 4.08
CA ILE A 104 13.40 -89.67 5.04
C ILE A 104 14.48 -89.48 6.12
N ASP A 105 15.28 -90.51 6.41
CA ASP A 105 16.42 -90.45 7.33
C ASP A 105 17.69 -89.81 6.73
N GLY A 106 17.62 -89.36 5.47
CA GLY A 106 18.70 -88.70 4.75
C GLY A 106 19.60 -89.63 3.94
N GLN A 107 19.38 -90.95 3.97
CA GLN A 107 20.15 -91.89 3.15
C GLN A 107 19.81 -91.69 1.66
N ALA A 108 20.83 -91.43 0.83
CA ALA A 108 20.65 -91.32 -0.62
C ALA A 108 20.32 -92.69 -1.22
N LEU A 109 19.23 -92.76 -1.99
CA LEU A 109 18.80 -93.96 -2.69
C LEU A 109 19.36 -93.96 -4.13
N SER A 110 19.08 -92.91 -4.90
CA SER A 110 19.61 -92.74 -6.25
C SER A 110 19.65 -91.27 -6.66
N VAL A 111 20.46 -90.97 -7.68
CA VAL A 111 20.54 -89.64 -8.30
C VAL A 111 20.54 -89.81 -9.81
N HIS A 112 19.63 -89.10 -10.49
CA HIS A 112 19.49 -89.15 -11.93
C HIS A 112 19.76 -87.78 -12.53
N LYS A 113 20.83 -87.66 -13.32
CA LYS A 113 21.15 -86.45 -14.09
C LYS A 113 20.40 -86.50 -15.42
N PHE A 114 19.77 -85.39 -15.79
CA PHE A 114 19.12 -85.25 -17.08
C PHE A 114 19.15 -83.80 -17.57
N HIS A 115 18.74 -83.58 -18.82
CA HIS A 115 18.59 -82.24 -19.37
C HIS A 115 17.43 -82.16 -20.36
N PHE A 116 16.91 -80.95 -20.52
CA PHE A 116 15.85 -80.58 -21.47
C PHE A 116 16.06 -79.13 -21.93
N LYS A 117 15.23 -78.66 -22.86
CA LYS A 117 15.32 -77.28 -23.40
C LYS A 117 14.05 -76.50 -23.13
N ILE A 118 14.20 -75.22 -22.79
CA ILE A 118 13.11 -74.24 -22.80
C ILE A 118 13.37 -73.28 -23.96
N GLU A 119 12.45 -73.21 -24.92
CA GLU A 119 12.49 -72.29 -26.04
C GLU A 119 11.76 -70.99 -25.72
N ARG A 120 12.40 -69.87 -26.07
CA ARG A 120 11.83 -68.54 -25.90
C ARG A 120 10.72 -68.31 -26.93
N ALA A 121 9.51 -67.98 -26.47
CA ALA A 121 8.42 -67.60 -27.35
C ALA A 121 8.66 -66.23 -27.99
N LEU A 122 8.09 -66.01 -29.17
CA LEU A 122 8.24 -64.76 -29.94
C LEU A 122 7.76 -63.53 -29.16
N ILE A 123 6.71 -63.67 -28.35
CA ILE A 123 6.14 -62.57 -27.54
C ILE A 123 7.10 -62.05 -26.46
N ASP A 124 8.08 -62.87 -26.05
CA ASP A 124 9.04 -62.54 -24.98
C ASP A 124 10.36 -61.96 -25.52
N GLN A 125 10.49 -61.72 -26.83
CA GLN A 125 11.73 -61.24 -27.45
C GLN A 125 11.95 -59.72 -27.33
N ASP A 126 10.88 -58.93 -27.12
CA ASP A 126 10.92 -57.46 -27.26
C ASP A 126 10.78 -56.66 -25.94
N LEU A 127 10.48 -57.29 -24.80
CA LEU A 127 10.11 -56.59 -23.56
C LEU A 127 11.30 -56.06 -22.73
N GLU A 128 12.46 -56.71 -22.77
CA GLU A 128 13.58 -56.41 -21.85
C GLU A 128 14.43 -55.19 -22.27
N ILE A 129 14.54 -54.94 -23.59
CA ILE A 129 15.31 -53.81 -24.14
C ILE A 129 14.57 -52.48 -23.96
N VAL A 130 13.24 -52.52 -23.96
CA VAL A 130 12.39 -51.32 -23.86
C VAL A 130 12.45 -50.74 -22.45
N ASP A 131 12.34 -51.54 -21.38
CA ASP A 131 12.26 -51.02 -20.02
C ASP A 131 13.56 -50.32 -19.54
N LEU A 132 14.73 -50.86 -19.88
CA LEU A 132 16.02 -50.34 -19.43
C LEU A 132 16.44 -49.06 -20.17
N VAL A 133 16.30 -49.02 -21.50
CA VAL A 133 16.70 -47.85 -22.31
C VAL A 133 15.74 -46.67 -22.14
N TYR A 134 14.43 -46.95 -21.98
CA TYR A 134 13.44 -45.90 -21.78
C TYR A 134 13.56 -45.26 -20.37
N SER A 135 13.74 -46.03 -19.30
CA SER A 135 13.76 -45.49 -17.93
C SER A 135 14.92 -44.52 -17.67
N ASP A 136 16.14 -44.87 -18.08
CA ASP A 136 17.32 -44.05 -17.80
C ASP A 136 17.37 -42.78 -18.65
N THR A 137 16.91 -42.84 -19.90
CA THR A 137 16.85 -41.67 -20.78
C THR A 137 15.84 -40.64 -20.25
N PHE A 138 14.66 -41.08 -19.80
CA PHE A 138 13.66 -40.17 -19.25
C PHE A 138 14.09 -39.54 -17.91
N LYS A 139 14.78 -40.29 -17.03
CA LYS A 139 15.32 -39.72 -15.78
C LYS A 139 16.35 -38.63 -16.04
N ASN A 140 17.30 -38.86 -16.95
CA ASN A 140 18.30 -37.85 -17.31
C ASN A 140 17.66 -36.58 -17.87
N VAL A 141 16.62 -36.72 -18.70
CA VAL A 141 15.86 -35.57 -19.24
C VAL A 141 15.14 -34.82 -18.11
N ILE A 142 14.52 -35.52 -17.15
CA ILE A 142 13.86 -34.90 -15.99
C ILE A 142 14.87 -34.12 -15.15
N GLU A 143 16.00 -34.72 -14.80
CA GLU A 143 17.06 -34.08 -14.02
C GLU A 143 17.63 -32.86 -14.72
N GLN A 144 17.87 -32.95 -16.03
CA GLN A 144 18.33 -31.82 -16.84
C GLN A 144 17.30 -30.68 -16.84
N HIS A 145 16.02 -30.98 -17.02
CA HIS A 145 14.98 -29.95 -16.99
C HIS A 145 14.82 -29.34 -15.60
N GLN A 146 14.88 -30.13 -14.52
CA GLN A 146 14.84 -29.62 -13.15
C GLN A 146 15.97 -28.63 -12.89
N LYS A 147 17.20 -29.00 -13.26
CA LYS A 147 18.36 -28.11 -13.15
C LYS A 147 18.18 -26.82 -13.96
N ASN A 148 17.68 -26.92 -15.18
CA ASN A 148 17.40 -25.73 -16.01
C ASN A 148 16.35 -24.82 -15.35
N PHE A 149 15.30 -25.38 -14.73
CA PHE A 149 14.30 -24.59 -14.02
C PHE A 149 14.88 -23.87 -12.80
N GLU A 150 15.71 -24.55 -12.00
CA GLU A 150 16.39 -23.96 -10.85
C GLU A 150 17.34 -22.82 -11.27
N GLU A 151 18.10 -23.00 -12.36
CA GLU A 151 18.98 -21.98 -12.91
C GLU A 151 18.19 -20.75 -13.41
N ILE A 152 17.09 -20.96 -14.15
CA ILE A 152 16.23 -19.87 -14.63
C ILE A 152 15.58 -19.10 -13.46
N GLU A 153 15.13 -19.82 -12.42
CA GLU A 153 14.54 -19.20 -11.23
C GLU A 153 15.58 -18.34 -10.49
N ALA A 154 16.81 -18.83 -10.34
CA ALA A 154 17.90 -18.08 -9.74
C ALA A 154 18.26 -16.82 -10.57
N GLU A 155 18.33 -16.94 -11.90
CA GLU A 155 18.59 -15.80 -12.79
C GLU A 155 17.48 -14.74 -12.72
N MET A 156 16.21 -15.17 -12.70
CA MET A 156 15.06 -14.28 -12.55
C MET A 156 15.12 -13.50 -11.23
N TYR A 157 15.39 -14.17 -10.11
CA TYR A 157 15.52 -13.51 -8.82
C TYR A 157 16.71 -12.55 -8.77
N ALA A 158 17.85 -12.93 -9.35
CA ALA A 158 19.02 -12.06 -9.45
C ALA A 158 18.74 -10.81 -10.29
N GLN A 159 18.00 -10.93 -11.39
CA GLN A 159 17.63 -9.81 -12.24
C GLN A 159 16.69 -8.82 -11.53
N LEU A 160 15.66 -9.31 -10.83
CA LEU A 160 14.78 -8.44 -10.05
C LEU A 160 15.54 -7.73 -8.91
N ALA A 161 16.43 -8.45 -8.21
CA ALA A 161 17.27 -7.87 -7.16
C ALA A 161 18.19 -6.77 -7.72
N LYS A 162 18.80 -6.98 -8.89
CA LYS A 162 19.59 -5.98 -9.61
C LYS A 162 18.78 -4.70 -9.84
N TYR A 163 17.57 -4.80 -10.38
CA TYR A 163 16.76 -3.62 -10.68
C TYR A 163 16.23 -2.91 -9.44
N ARG A 164 15.93 -3.64 -8.36
CA ARG A 164 15.60 -3.02 -7.06
C ARG A 164 16.77 -2.19 -6.52
N ASN A 165 17.98 -2.74 -6.58
CA ASN A 165 19.19 -2.02 -6.15
C ASN A 165 19.45 -0.78 -7.01
N LEU A 166 19.32 -0.91 -8.34
CA LEU A 166 19.40 0.25 -9.24
C LEU A 166 18.34 1.30 -8.91
N GLN A 167 17.09 0.90 -8.70
CA GLN A 167 16.03 1.83 -8.34
C GLN A 167 16.36 2.63 -7.07
N LEU A 168 16.80 1.94 -6.02
CA LEU A 168 17.18 2.56 -4.75
C LEU A 168 18.34 3.56 -4.92
N GLU A 169 19.40 3.17 -5.62
CA GLU A 169 20.56 4.03 -5.88
C GLU A 169 20.16 5.26 -6.71
N LEU A 170 19.48 5.04 -7.83
CA LEU A 170 19.21 6.06 -8.82
C LEU A 170 18.19 7.09 -8.33
N ILE A 171 17.13 6.66 -7.63
CA ILE A 171 16.16 7.60 -7.06
C ILE A 171 16.78 8.45 -5.96
N SER A 172 17.65 7.86 -5.13
CA SER A 172 18.37 8.56 -4.06
C SER A 172 19.34 9.59 -4.66
N ARG A 173 20.09 9.19 -5.69
CA ARG A 173 20.99 10.08 -6.44
C ARG A 173 20.24 11.24 -7.10
N GLY A 174 19.10 10.97 -7.73
CA GLY A 174 18.28 12.02 -8.34
C GLY A 174 17.82 13.08 -7.33
N PHE A 175 17.37 12.65 -6.15
CA PHE A 175 16.99 13.57 -5.07
C PHE A 175 18.19 14.26 -4.41
N GLU A 176 19.35 13.59 -4.32
CA GLU A 176 20.59 14.22 -3.85
C GLU A 176 21.00 15.37 -4.75
N LYS A 177 21.03 15.16 -6.07
CA LYS A 177 21.32 16.23 -7.06
C LYS A 177 20.39 17.41 -6.91
N LEU A 178 19.08 17.14 -6.82
CA LEU A 178 18.07 18.18 -6.64
C LEU A 178 18.31 18.99 -5.37
N ARG A 179 18.59 18.33 -4.24
CA ARG A 179 18.86 19.00 -2.95
C ARG A 179 20.17 19.79 -2.92
N LYS A 180 21.18 19.39 -3.69
CA LYS A 180 22.43 20.13 -3.88
C LYS A 180 22.29 21.29 -4.87
N GLY A 181 21.14 21.45 -5.52
CA GLY A 181 20.93 22.45 -6.57
C GLY A 181 21.69 22.14 -7.87
N GLU A 182 22.13 20.90 -8.06
CA GLU A 182 22.78 20.44 -9.28
C GLU A 182 21.77 20.31 -10.42
N GLN A 183 22.29 20.27 -11.66
CA GLN A 183 21.45 20.07 -12.84
C GLN A 183 20.69 18.74 -12.72
N THR A 184 19.37 18.84 -12.65
CA THR A 184 18.49 17.68 -12.46
C THR A 184 17.47 17.61 -13.59
N LYS A 185 17.39 16.46 -14.26
CA LYS A 185 16.45 16.22 -15.37
C LYS A 185 15.37 15.23 -14.95
N ILE A 186 14.12 15.66 -15.05
CA ILE A 186 12.95 14.82 -14.80
C ILE A 186 12.30 14.49 -16.14
N LEU A 187 12.08 13.21 -16.42
CA LEU A 187 11.33 12.77 -17.59
C LEU A 187 9.89 12.46 -17.19
N ALA A 188 8.93 13.00 -17.91
CA ALA A 188 7.53 12.59 -17.84
C ALA A 188 7.23 11.66 -19.03
N TYR A 189 7.02 10.38 -18.76
CA TYR A 189 6.75 9.34 -19.74
C TYR A 189 5.28 8.93 -19.66
N GLY A 190 4.55 8.99 -20.77
CA GLY A 190 3.15 8.57 -20.74
C GLY A 190 2.40 8.66 -22.06
N ASP A 191 1.08 8.79 -21.96
CA ASP A 191 0.16 8.83 -23.09
C ASP A 191 -0.33 10.26 -23.42
N SER A 192 -1.59 10.40 -23.87
CA SER A 192 -2.26 11.67 -24.14
C SER A 192 -2.35 12.59 -22.93
N LEU A 193 -2.45 12.05 -21.72
CA LEU A 193 -2.48 12.84 -20.48
C LEU A 193 -1.11 13.44 -20.16
N THR A 194 -0.04 12.75 -20.56
CA THR A 194 1.33 13.29 -20.44
C THR A 194 1.66 14.26 -21.55
N TYR A 195 1.26 13.96 -22.79
CA TYR A 195 1.38 14.88 -23.92
C TYR A 195 0.65 16.21 -23.66
N GLY A 196 -0.43 16.16 -22.89
CA GLY A 196 -1.30 17.28 -22.61
C GLY A 196 -2.35 17.49 -23.71
N TYR A 197 -2.87 16.40 -24.28
CA TYR A 197 -3.86 16.43 -25.35
C TYR A 197 -5.03 17.34 -24.99
N ASP A 198 -5.36 18.29 -25.89
CA ASP A 198 -6.50 19.18 -25.74
C ASP A 198 -6.89 19.76 -27.11
N ILE A 199 -8.09 19.40 -27.58
CA ILE A 199 -8.64 19.91 -28.85
C ILE A 199 -9.87 20.78 -28.65
N TYR A 200 -10.47 20.81 -27.45
CA TYR A 200 -11.75 21.47 -27.20
C TYR A 200 -11.61 22.83 -26.53
N SER A 201 -10.61 23.01 -25.65
CA SER A 201 -10.53 24.22 -24.84
C SER A 201 -10.13 25.44 -25.66
N ALA A 202 -10.47 26.61 -25.13
CA ALA A 202 -10.12 27.90 -25.72
C ALA A 202 -8.61 28.22 -25.57
N ASP A 203 -7.95 27.66 -24.55
CA ASP A 203 -6.54 27.88 -24.24
C ASP A 203 -5.61 26.84 -24.87
N LYS A 204 -6.08 25.98 -25.78
CA LYS A 204 -5.21 25.04 -26.49
C LYS A 204 -4.18 25.78 -27.36
N ARG A 205 -3.08 25.09 -27.66
CA ARG A 205 -2.00 25.53 -28.56
C ARG A 205 -1.68 24.44 -29.59
N PRO A 206 -0.97 24.79 -30.68
CA PRO A 206 -0.61 23.83 -31.72
C PRO A 206 0.17 22.61 -31.21
N ALA A 207 0.14 21.54 -32.00
CA ALA A 207 0.86 20.29 -31.74
C ALA A 207 2.37 20.52 -31.58
N ASP A 208 3.03 19.70 -30.75
CA ASP A 208 4.49 19.67 -30.72
C ASP A 208 5.03 18.97 -31.98
N THR A 209 5.80 19.68 -32.78
CA THR A 209 6.35 19.16 -34.04
C THR A 209 7.66 18.40 -33.87
N LYS A 210 8.21 18.37 -32.64
CA LYS A 210 9.41 17.57 -32.32
C LYS A 210 9.10 16.08 -32.50
N PRO A 211 9.90 15.35 -33.30
CA PRO A 211 9.69 13.92 -33.48
C PRO A 211 10.08 13.15 -32.22
N THR A 212 9.41 12.01 -32.00
CA THR A 212 9.84 10.95 -31.09
C THR A 212 11.14 10.31 -31.60
N SER A 213 11.75 9.43 -30.79
CA SER A 213 13.01 8.75 -31.15
C SER A 213 12.91 7.93 -32.44
N ASN A 214 11.73 7.37 -32.74
CA ASN A 214 11.48 6.65 -34.00
C ASN A 214 11.00 7.54 -35.16
N GLY A 215 11.01 8.86 -35.02
CA GLY A 215 10.63 9.81 -36.07
C GLY A 215 9.14 10.16 -36.14
N THR A 216 8.29 9.57 -35.29
CA THR A 216 6.85 9.88 -35.25
C THR A 216 6.63 11.31 -34.74
N LYS A 217 5.63 12.02 -35.26
CA LYS A 217 5.33 13.42 -34.86
C LYS A 217 3.90 13.55 -34.35
N HIS A 218 3.70 14.44 -33.38
CA HIS A 218 2.35 14.79 -32.95
C HIS A 218 1.63 15.58 -34.03
N THR A 219 0.36 15.29 -34.22
CA THR A 219 -0.52 15.93 -35.22
C THR A 219 -1.71 16.66 -34.59
N ARG A 220 -1.87 16.55 -33.28
CA ARG A 220 -3.02 17.06 -32.53
C ARG A 220 -2.59 18.11 -31.53
N GLU A 221 -3.48 19.07 -31.31
CA GLU A 221 -3.31 20.18 -30.37
C GLU A 221 -3.12 19.69 -28.93
N ARG A 222 -2.55 20.57 -28.11
CA ARG A 222 -2.29 20.33 -26.69
C ARG A 222 -2.71 21.54 -25.87
N ALA A 223 -2.90 21.36 -24.58
CA ALA A 223 -3.27 22.43 -23.66
C ALA A 223 -2.21 23.54 -23.63
N SER A 224 -2.61 24.75 -23.20
CA SER A 224 -1.72 25.91 -23.02
C SER A 224 -0.46 25.57 -22.21
N VAL A 225 -0.64 24.70 -21.22
CA VAL A 225 0.42 24.12 -20.38
C VAL A 225 0.13 22.65 -20.16
N THR A 226 1.19 21.83 -20.17
CA THR A 226 1.16 20.40 -19.83
C THR A 226 1.61 20.21 -18.38
N TYR A 227 1.26 19.09 -17.74
CA TYR A 227 1.69 18.88 -16.34
C TYR A 227 3.22 18.84 -16.19
N PRO A 228 4.02 18.33 -17.14
CA PRO A 228 5.48 18.38 -17.03
C PRO A 228 6.00 19.83 -17.02
N GLU A 229 5.48 20.69 -17.91
CA GLU A 229 5.86 22.12 -17.93
C GLU A 229 5.44 22.84 -16.64
N ALA A 230 4.23 22.57 -16.13
CA ALA A 230 3.77 23.15 -14.87
C ALA A 230 4.60 22.66 -13.66
N LEU A 231 5.01 21.39 -13.66
CA LEU A 231 5.94 20.83 -12.67
C LEU A 231 7.29 21.54 -12.73
N GLU A 232 7.87 21.74 -13.92
CA GLU A 232 9.12 22.48 -14.08
C GLU A 232 9.03 23.90 -13.55
N LEU A 233 7.96 24.63 -13.91
CA LEU A 233 7.73 26.00 -13.47
C LEU A 233 7.62 26.10 -11.94
N ALA A 234 6.98 25.12 -11.31
CA ALA A 234 6.88 25.04 -9.85
C ALA A 234 8.25 24.76 -9.22
N LEU A 235 8.96 23.73 -9.69
CA LEU A 235 10.25 23.34 -9.13
C LEU A 235 11.32 24.41 -9.33
N LYS A 236 11.30 25.16 -10.43
CA LYS A 236 12.23 26.27 -10.68
C LYS A 236 12.11 27.44 -9.69
N GLN A 237 11.00 27.54 -8.97
CA GLN A 237 10.88 28.51 -7.87
C GLN A 237 11.71 28.12 -6.64
N VAL A 238 12.13 26.85 -6.55
CA VAL A 238 12.93 26.31 -5.43
C VAL A 238 14.34 25.90 -5.89
N TYR A 239 14.43 25.25 -7.05
CA TYR A 239 15.68 24.71 -7.62
C TYR A 239 15.91 25.29 -9.01
N SER A 240 16.85 26.22 -9.16
CA SER A 240 17.10 26.93 -10.43
C SER A 240 17.54 26.04 -11.59
N ASN A 241 18.18 24.89 -11.30
CA ASN A 241 18.79 24.00 -12.30
C ASN A 241 17.96 22.73 -12.62
N VAL A 242 16.65 22.76 -12.37
CA VAL A 242 15.74 21.65 -12.71
C VAL A 242 15.13 21.83 -14.11
N SER A 243 14.96 20.73 -14.82
CA SER A 243 14.26 20.70 -16.11
C SER A 243 13.41 19.44 -16.24
N THR A 244 12.34 19.54 -17.02
CA THR A 244 11.43 18.45 -17.34
C THR A 244 11.45 18.17 -18.85
N GLN A 245 11.27 16.91 -19.22
CA GLN A 245 11.07 16.48 -20.60
C GLN A 245 9.73 15.75 -20.71
N ASN A 246 9.03 15.95 -21.82
CA ASN A 246 7.73 15.33 -22.06
C ASN A 246 7.86 14.26 -23.14
N TRP A 247 7.77 13.00 -22.73
CA TRP A 247 7.64 11.81 -23.57
C TRP A 247 6.24 11.21 -23.49
N GLY A 248 5.24 12.09 -23.49
CA GLY A 248 3.84 11.73 -23.65
C GLY A 248 3.49 11.60 -25.13
N TYR A 249 2.76 10.56 -25.53
CA TYR A 249 2.23 10.45 -26.90
C TYR A 249 0.77 9.97 -26.90
N SER A 250 -0.09 10.72 -27.60
CA SER A 250 -1.54 10.45 -27.58
C SER A 250 -1.92 9.11 -28.19
N GLY A 251 -2.74 8.35 -27.45
CA GLY A 251 -3.22 7.02 -27.86
C GLY A 251 -2.30 5.87 -27.46
N ASP A 252 -1.18 6.16 -26.80
CA ASP A 252 -0.23 5.12 -26.42
C ASP A 252 -0.74 4.23 -25.30
N THR A 253 -0.64 2.93 -25.56
CA THR A 253 -0.48 1.88 -24.55
C THR A 253 0.97 1.77 -24.11
N VAL A 254 1.23 1.04 -23.04
CA VAL A 254 2.60 0.74 -22.59
C VAL A 254 3.40 0.08 -23.71
N THR A 255 2.82 -0.91 -24.39
CA THR A 255 3.47 -1.64 -25.48
C THR A 255 3.80 -0.73 -26.66
N SER A 256 2.83 0.06 -27.12
CA SER A 256 3.02 0.94 -28.29
C SER A 256 3.89 2.16 -27.99
N SER A 257 4.03 2.56 -26.72
CA SER A 257 4.94 3.64 -26.30
C SER A 257 6.41 3.23 -26.39
N PHE A 258 6.74 1.96 -26.10
CA PHE A 258 8.12 1.51 -25.98
C PHE A 258 8.93 1.83 -27.24
N ALA A 259 8.36 1.48 -28.41
CA ALA A 259 9.00 1.67 -29.72
C ALA A 259 9.14 3.14 -30.14
N LYS A 260 8.31 4.06 -29.64
CA LYS A 260 8.39 5.49 -30.00
C LYS A 260 9.62 6.16 -29.43
N TRP A 261 10.00 5.74 -28.24
CA TRP A 261 11.06 6.34 -27.44
C TRP A 261 12.31 5.45 -27.34
N ASP A 262 12.36 4.38 -28.13
CA ASP A 262 13.47 3.45 -28.08
C ASP A 262 14.75 4.00 -28.73
N GLY A 263 15.90 3.50 -28.29
CA GLY A 263 17.21 3.79 -28.89
C GLY A 263 17.83 5.16 -28.54
N THR A 264 17.15 6.05 -27.81
CA THR A 264 17.73 7.33 -27.35
C THR A 264 17.57 7.49 -25.85
N ASN A 265 18.67 7.52 -25.09
CA ASN A 265 18.63 7.81 -23.66
C ASN A 265 18.43 9.33 -23.43
N PRO A 266 17.36 9.79 -22.72
CA PRO A 266 17.09 11.21 -22.48
C PRO A 266 18.02 11.83 -21.42
N GLY A 267 18.87 11.03 -20.76
CA GLY A 267 19.75 11.44 -19.68
C GLY A 267 18.97 11.95 -18.46
N ALA A 268 17.83 11.34 -18.17
CA ALA A 268 16.99 11.70 -17.02
C ALA A 268 17.57 11.14 -15.72
N ASP A 269 17.46 11.91 -14.64
CA ASP A 269 17.78 11.45 -13.29
C ASP A 269 16.58 10.75 -12.65
N ILE A 270 15.37 11.23 -12.94
CA ILE A 270 14.10 10.71 -12.44
C ILE A 270 13.10 10.61 -13.60
N THR A 271 12.38 9.50 -13.71
CA THR A 271 11.32 9.28 -14.70
C THR A 271 9.98 9.06 -13.99
N LEU A 272 8.98 9.85 -14.37
CA LEU A 272 7.58 9.72 -13.98
C LEU A 272 6.85 8.89 -15.04
N PHE A 273 6.31 7.73 -14.68
CA PHE A 273 5.48 6.93 -15.60
C PHE A 273 4.00 7.16 -15.34
N MET A 274 3.24 7.54 -16.38
CA MET A 274 1.78 7.64 -16.34
C MET A 274 1.16 7.05 -17.60
N LEU A 275 0.83 5.76 -17.51
CA LEU A 275 0.19 4.94 -18.55
C LEU A 275 -0.85 4.01 -17.91
N GLY A 276 -1.77 3.50 -18.71
CA GLY A 276 -2.83 2.57 -18.28
C GLY A 276 -4.22 2.95 -18.76
N HIS A 277 -4.43 4.21 -19.19
CA HIS A 277 -5.75 4.69 -19.62
C HIS A 277 -6.17 4.08 -20.96
N ASN A 278 -5.23 4.02 -21.92
CA ASN A 278 -5.49 3.40 -23.22
C ASN A 278 -5.42 1.87 -23.12
N ASP A 279 -4.53 1.34 -22.28
CA ASP A 279 -4.38 -0.09 -22.03
C ASP A 279 -5.67 -0.69 -21.48
N SER A 280 -6.35 -0.02 -20.54
CA SER A 280 -7.61 -0.51 -19.98
C SER A 280 -8.77 -0.59 -20.98
N LYS A 281 -8.64 0.11 -22.12
CA LYS A 281 -9.65 0.19 -23.19
C LYS A 281 -9.21 -0.56 -24.44
N ASN A 282 -8.01 -1.13 -24.44
CA ASN A 282 -7.46 -1.87 -25.56
C ASN A 282 -7.96 -3.31 -25.51
N ALA A 283 -8.59 -3.79 -26.58
CA ALA A 283 -9.11 -5.15 -26.67
C ALA A 283 -8.06 -6.16 -27.18
N GLN A 284 -6.95 -5.68 -27.73
CA GLN A 284 -5.88 -6.47 -28.32
C GLN A 284 -4.74 -6.76 -27.32
N GLU A 285 -4.58 -5.92 -26.29
CA GLU A 285 -3.56 -6.07 -25.24
C GLU A 285 -4.22 -6.54 -23.93
N SER A 286 -3.67 -7.58 -23.32
CA SER A 286 -4.12 -8.09 -22.03
C SER A 286 -3.44 -7.36 -20.85
N ILE A 287 -3.96 -7.55 -19.63
CA ILE A 287 -3.27 -7.09 -18.41
C ILE A 287 -1.87 -7.70 -18.26
N SER A 288 -1.63 -8.90 -18.81
CA SER A 288 -0.32 -9.54 -18.82
C SER A 288 0.66 -8.82 -19.76
N ASP A 289 0.17 -8.38 -20.93
CA ASP A 289 0.95 -7.58 -21.87
C ASP A 289 1.30 -6.22 -21.28
N PHE A 290 0.33 -5.58 -20.60
CA PHE A 290 0.54 -4.35 -19.85
C PHE A 290 1.64 -4.47 -18.80
N ILE A 291 1.56 -5.50 -17.94
CA ILE A 291 2.56 -5.76 -16.89
C ILE A 291 3.92 -6.00 -17.53
N SER A 292 4.00 -6.85 -18.56
CA SER A 292 5.24 -7.18 -19.25
C SER A 292 5.85 -5.96 -19.95
N GLY A 293 5.01 -5.12 -20.57
CA GLY A 293 5.42 -3.86 -21.18
C GLY A 293 5.95 -2.87 -20.15
N TYR A 294 5.30 -2.78 -18.97
CA TYR A 294 5.73 -1.87 -17.92
C TYR A 294 7.11 -2.28 -17.40
N LYS A 295 7.31 -3.58 -17.14
CA LYS A 295 8.62 -4.13 -16.75
C LYS A 295 9.72 -3.71 -17.74
N LYS A 296 9.46 -3.83 -19.05
CA LYS A 296 10.40 -3.39 -20.10
C LYS A 296 10.77 -1.90 -20.02
N ILE A 297 9.78 -1.00 -19.87
CA ILE A 297 10.09 0.44 -19.79
C ILE A 297 10.78 0.83 -18.48
N ILE A 298 10.44 0.17 -17.36
CA ILE A 298 11.08 0.38 -16.05
C ILE A 298 12.55 -0.03 -16.13
N GLU A 299 12.80 -1.26 -16.57
CA GLU A 299 14.15 -1.82 -16.67
C GLU A 299 15.03 -1.02 -17.63
N ARG A 300 14.45 -0.49 -18.71
CA ARG A 300 15.14 0.45 -19.60
C ARG A 300 15.51 1.75 -18.91
N ALA A 301 14.58 2.38 -18.20
CA ALA A 301 14.85 3.63 -17.48
C ALA A 301 15.94 3.46 -16.41
N LEU A 302 15.87 2.37 -15.63
CA LEU A 302 16.88 2.01 -14.63
C LEU A 302 18.25 1.75 -15.28
N SER A 303 18.28 1.00 -16.38
CA SER A 303 19.52 0.74 -17.13
C SER A 303 20.12 2.00 -17.74
N TRP A 304 19.29 3.00 -18.05
CA TRP A 304 19.71 4.31 -18.53
C TRP A 304 20.14 5.28 -17.43
N GLY A 305 20.05 4.86 -16.16
CA GLY A 305 20.49 5.65 -15.01
C GLY A 305 19.44 6.60 -14.43
N SER A 306 18.15 6.35 -14.71
CA SER A 306 17.04 7.11 -14.14
C SER A 306 16.32 6.31 -13.05
N GLY A 307 16.15 6.90 -11.87
CA GLY A 307 15.20 6.38 -10.88
C GLY A 307 13.77 6.56 -11.37
N VAL A 308 12.83 5.72 -10.94
CA VAL A 308 11.44 5.72 -11.43
C VAL A 308 10.46 6.08 -10.32
N ILE A 309 9.40 6.81 -10.68
CA ILE A 309 8.23 7.09 -9.86
C ILE A 309 7.00 6.79 -10.71
N PHE A 310 6.02 6.10 -10.14
CA PHE A 310 4.78 5.76 -10.82
C PHE A 310 3.69 6.77 -10.50
N LEU A 311 2.92 7.14 -11.51
CA LEU A 311 1.68 7.87 -11.40
C LEU A 311 0.58 6.94 -11.92
N THR A 312 -0.42 6.62 -11.11
CA THR A 312 -1.57 5.86 -11.61
C THR A 312 -2.34 6.68 -12.65
N PRO A 313 -3.18 6.08 -13.50
CA PRO A 313 -4.13 6.84 -14.30
C PRO A 313 -4.96 7.81 -13.43
N PRO A 314 -5.06 9.10 -13.81
CA PRO A 314 -5.86 10.07 -13.06
C PRO A 314 -7.36 9.82 -13.23
N LYS A 315 -8.13 10.40 -12.31
CA LYS A 315 -9.59 10.32 -12.35
C LYS A 315 -10.15 10.95 -13.64
N GLN A 316 -11.16 10.31 -14.21
CA GLN A 316 -11.96 10.84 -15.33
C GLN A 316 -13.09 11.75 -14.84
N LYS A 317 -13.57 12.65 -15.72
CA LYS A 317 -14.60 13.65 -15.39
C LYS A 317 -15.92 13.04 -14.92
N ASN A 318 -16.41 12.00 -15.61
CA ASN A 318 -17.83 11.60 -15.59
C ASN A 318 -18.12 10.14 -15.24
N ALA A 319 -17.14 9.28 -14.96
CA ALA A 319 -17.40 7.89 -14.54
C ALA A 319 -16.20 7.28 -13.81
N VAL A 320 -16.50 6.37 -12.88
CA VAL A 320 -15.55 5.37 -12.41
C VAL A 320 -15.53 4.28 -13.48
N ASP A 321 -14.45 4.23 -14.27
CA ASP A 321 -14.20 3.12 -15.17
C ASP A 321 -13.45 2.04 -14.38
N PHE A 322 -14.17 1.01 -13.94
CA PHE A 322 -13.57 -0.05 -13.12
C PHE A 322 -12.39 -0.73 -13.83
N THR A 323 -12.33 -0.67 -15.16
CA THR A 323 -11.19 -1.21 -15.91
C THR A 323 -9.94 -0.37 -15.65
N VAL A 324 -10.04 0.96 -15.63
CA VAL A 324 -8.92 1.86 -15.29
C VAL A 324 -8.44 1.61 -13.85
N ASP A 325 -9.36 1.32 -12.93
CA ASP A 325 -9.01 0.99 -11.54
C ASP A 325 -8.19 -0.30 -11.45
N VAL A 326 -8.53 -1.35 -12.22
CA VAL A 326 -7.75 -2.61 -12.27
C VAL A 326 -6.31 -2.35 -12.75
N TYR A 327 -6.14 -1.54 -13.79
CA TYR A 327 -4.81 -1.17 -14.29
C TYR A 327 -4.05 -0.28 -13.31
N SER A 328 -4.75 0.60 -12.57
CA SER A 328 -4.16 1.39 -11.48
C SER A 328 -3.63 0.48 -10.36
N GLN A 329 -4.36 -0.57 -10.00
CA GLN A 329 -3.88 -1.57 -9.04
C GLN A 329 -2.64 -2.30 -9.54
N ALA A 330 -2.60 -2.67 -10.83
CA ALA A 330 -1.41 -3.28 -11.43
C ALA A 330 -0.18 -2.36 -11.36
N VAL A 331 -0.34 -1.06 -11.62
CA VAL A 331 0.73 -0.05 -11.45
C VAL A 331 1.22 0.01 -10.00
N ILE A 332 0.31 -0.02 -9.02
CA ILE A 332 0.68 -0.04 -7.59
C ILE A 332 1.47 -1.31 -7.23
N GLN A 333 1.09 -2.47 -7.76
CA GLN A 333 1.82 -3.72 -7.51
C GLN A 333 3.19 -3.73 -8.19
N LEU A 334 3.31 -3.21 -9.41
CA LEU A 334 4.59 -3.03 -10.11
C LEU A 334 5.52 -2.09 -9.33
N ALA A 335 4.99 -0.97 -8.82
CA ALA A 335 5.77 -0.06 -7.98
C ALA A 335 6.34 -0.76 -6.74
N LYS A 336 5.53 -1.60 -6.06
CA LYS A 336 6.00 -2.45 -4.96
C LYS A 336 7.05 -3.45 -5.41
N GLU A 337 6.85 -4.10 -6.56
CA GLU A 337 7.78 -5.10 -7.10
C GLU A 337 9.18 -4.50 -7.31
N TYR A 338 9.29 -3.27 -7.81
CA TYR A 338 10.56 -2.58 -8.04
C TYR A 338 11.03 -1.69 -6.89
N GLN A 339 10.32 -1.65 -5.75
CA GLN A 339 10.59 -0.75 -4.61
C GLN A 339 10.59 0.75 -5.02
N ALA A 340 9.69 1.10 -5.94
CA ALA A 340 9.56 2.46 -6.45
C ALA A 340 8.38 3.19 -5.78
N PRO A 341 8.48 4.53 -5.62
CA PRO A 341 7.35 5.33 -5.17
C PRO A 341 6.19 5.32 -6.18
N VAL A 342 4.96 5.36 -5.68
CA VAL A 342 3.74 5.50 -6.49
C VAL A 342 2.84 6.59 -5.94
N VAL A 343 2.28 7.39 -6.85
CA VAL A 343 1.31 8.44 -6.55
C VAL A 343 -0.04 7.98 -7.07
N ASP A 344 -1.02 7.93 -6.18
CA ASP A 344 -2.41 7.77 -6.58
C ASP A 344 -2.91 9.08 -7.19
N MET A 345 -3.01 9.09 -8.52
CA MET A 345 -3.46 10.27 -9.26
C MET A 345 -4.96 10.50 -9.13
N ALA A 346 -5.77 9.50 -8.79
CA ALA A 346 -7.18 9.70 -8.48
C ALA A 346 -7.34 10.50 -7.18
N GLU A 347 -6.51 10.23 -6.17
CA GLU A 347 -6.42 11.06 -4.95
C GLU A 347 -5.83 12.45 -5.26
N LEU A 348 -4.74 12.52 -6.03
CA LEU A 348 -4.12 13.81 -6.38
C LEU A 348 -5.09 14.72 -7.11
N THR A 349 -5.91 14.18 -8.00
CA THR A 349 -6.92 14.91 -8.79
C THR A 349 -8.30 14.96 -8.11
N GLU A 350 -8.40 14.58 -6.83
CA GLU A 350 -9.68 14.61 -6.13
C GLU A 350 -10.22 16.05 -5.98
N GLY A 351 -11.52 16.22 -6.20
CA GLY A 351 -12.20 17.50 -6.02
C GLY A 351 -11.93 18.54 -7.10
N ILE A 352 -11.18 18.22 -8.17
CA ILE A 352 -10.98 19.17 -9.26
C ILE A 352 -12.31 19.50 -9.98
N PRO A 353 -12.57 20.77 -10.32
CA PRO A 353 -13.80 21.17 -10.98
C PRO A 353 -13.94 20.59 -12.39
N ALA A 354 -15.19 20.41 -12.84
CA ALA A 354 -15.50 19.99 -14.22
C ALA A 354 -14.92 20.94 -15.30
N SER A 355 -14.64 22.20 -14.95
CA SER A 355 -14.01 23.21 -15.81
C SER A 355 -12.50 23.01 -15.99
N PHE A 356 -11.88 22.01 -15.36
CA PHE A 356 -10.46 21.68 -15.51
C PHE A 356 -10.24 20.61 -16.59
N TYR A 357 -11.32 20.06 -17.12
CA TYR A 357 -11.30 19.05 -18.16
C TYR A 357 -11.61 19.69 -19.51
N SER A 358 -10.89 19.26 -20.53
CA SER A 358 -11.19 19.51 -21.93
C SER A 358 -12.32 18.59 -22.42
N ASP A 359 -12.26 17.30 -22.05
CA ASP A 359 -13.26 16.29 -22.39
C ASP A 359 -13.59 15.36 -21.19
N SER A 360 -13.91 14.08 -21.40
CA SER A 360 -14.21 13.14 -20.32
C SER A 360 -12.96 12.52 -19.67
N VAL A 361 -11.79 12.64 -20.30
CA VAL A 361 -10.51 12.05 -19.89
C VAL A 361 -9.44 13.11 -19.71
N HIS A 362 -9.28 14.00 -20.69
CA HIS A 362 -8.17 14.93 -20.77
C HIS A 362 -8.45 16.26 -20.07
N PHE A 363 -7.39 16.85 -19.53
CA PHE A 363 -7.41 18.14 -18.88
C PHE A 363 -7.24 19.28 -19.88
N ASN A 364 -7.66 20.48 -19.49
CA ASN A 364 -7.25 21.71 -20.16
C ASN A 364 -6.03 22.32 -19.45
N GLY A 365 -5.56 23.50 -19.87
CA GLY A 365 -4.39 24.12 -19.26
C GLY A 365 -4.52 24.36 -17.76
N ARG A 366 -5.72 24.68 -17.26
CA ARG A 366 -5.96 24.81 -15.80
C ARG A 366 -5.78 23.48 -15.07
N GLY A 367 -6.29 22.38 -15.63
CA GLY A 367 -6.17 21.07 -15.02
C GLY A 367 -4.73 20.55 -15.02
N TYR A 368 -4.00 20.74 -16.12
CA TYR A 368 -2.59 20.37 -16.18
C TYR A 368 -1.69 21.26 -15.29
N ASP A 369 -1.98 22.57 -15.18
CA ASP A 369 -1.31 23.47 -14.23
C ASP A 369 -1.48 22.98 -12.79
N PHE A 370 -2.71 22.62 -12.41
CA PHE A 370 -3.02 22.04 -11.10
C PHE A 370 -2.21 20.77 -10.83
N ILE A 371 -2.21 19.82 -11.76
CA ILE A 371 -1.52 18.54 -11.60
C ILE A 371 -0.02 18.75 -11.43
N GLY A 372 0.62 19.50 -12.34
CA GLY A 372 2.08 19.71 -12.30
C GLY A 372 2.53 20.41 -11.03
N LYS A 373 1.83 21.46 -10.60
CA LYS A 373 2.15 22.19 -9.37
C LYS A 373 1.89 21.38 -8.10
N LYS A 374 0.88 20.50 -8.09
CA LYS A 374 0.61 19.62 -6.94
C LYS A 374 1.65 18.49 -6.85
N LEU A 375 2.06 17.94 -8.00
CA LEU A 375 3.17 16.96 -8.08
C LEU A 375 4.51 17.53 -7.59
N ALA A 376 4.74 18.84 -7.69
CA ALA A 376 5.97 19.46 -7.21
C ALA A 376 6.24 19.19 -5.72
N ALA A 377 5.19 19.00 -4.89
CA ALA A 377 5.32 18.64 -3.48
C ALA A 377 6.12 17.35 -3.24
N LEU A 378 6.16 16.44 -4.22
CA LEU A 378 6.88 15.16 -4.16
C LEU A 378 8.40 15.33 -4.25
N PHE A 379 8.85 16.46 -4.79
CA PHE A 379 10.26 16.76 -5.04
C PHE A 379 10.84 17.77 -4.06
N LEU A 380 9.99 18.38 -3.24
CA LEU A 380 10.41 19.26 -2.18
C LEU A 380 10.69 18.45 -0.90
N ASN A 381 11.51 19.04 -0.04
CA ASN A 381 11.71 18.61 1.33
C ASN A 381 12.28 17.19 1.51
N LYS A 382 11.67 16.39 2.40
CA LYS A 382 12.00 14.98 2.64
C LYS A 382 11.61 14.05 1.46
N THR A 383 11.10 14.64 0.38
CA THR A 383 10.69 14.02 -0.89
C THR A 383 9.58 12.98 -0.73
N ILE A 384 9.09 12.43 -1.83
CA ILE A 384 8.12 11.32 -1.82
C ILE A 384 8.62 10.09 -1.02
N LEU A 385 9.93 9.97 -0.80
CA LEU A 385 10.52 8.87 -0.05
C LEU A 385 10.23 8.96 1.45
N ASN A 386 9.99 10.16 1.99
CA ASN A 386 9.72 10.36 3.42
C ASN A 386 8.93 11.64 3.70
N ILE A 387 7.86 11.89 2.96
CA ILE A 387 7.08 13.12 3.12
C ILE A 387 6.43 13.18 4.51
N SER A 388 6.47 14.36 5.15
CA SER A 388 5.78 14.57 6.42
C SER A 388 4.27 14.43 6.24
N LYS A 389 3.66 13.49 6.97
CA LYS A 389 2.21 13.34 7.05
C LYS A 389 1.69 14.14 8.22
N VAL A 390 0.61 14.89 8.02
CA VAL A 390 0.07 15.82 9.01
C VAL A 390 -1.45 15.72 9.08
N LYS A 391 -1.98 15.89 10.30
CA LYS A 391 -3.40 16.01 10.64
C LYS A 391 -3.62 17.18 11.60
N ALA A 392 -4.85 17.38 12.05
CA ALA A 392 -5.14 18.43 13.02
C ALA A 392 -4.32 18.23 14.31
N HIS A 393 -3.83 19.33 14.88
CA HIS A 393 -2.94 19.41 16.05
C HIS A 393 -1.48 19.03 15.82
N ASP A 394 -1.10 18.64 14.61
CA ASP A 394 0.32 18.51 14.25
C ASP A 394 0.94 19.90 13.98
N ALA A 395 2.27 19.95 13.96
CA ALA A 395 3.04 21.11 13.52
C ALA A 395 4.30 20.67 12.76
N LEU A 396 4.71 21.47 11.78
CA LEU A 396 6.01 21.37 11.13
C LEU A 396 6.86 22.55 11.58
N ASN A 397 8.02 22.27 12.17
CA ASN A 397 8.95 23.31 12.61
C ASN A 397 9.82 23.80 11.44
N VAL A 398 10.73 24.73 11.74
CA VAL A 398 11.66 25.30 10.75
C VAL A 398 13.02 24.59 10.66
N VAL A 399 13.15 23.42 11.28
CA VAL A 399 14.39 22.63 11.23
C VAL A 399 14.41 21.81 9.93
N LYS A 400 15.49 21.96 9.15
CA LYS A 400 15.59 21.39 7.80
C LYS A 400 15.60 19.86 7.81
N GLU A 401 16.21 19.25 8.82
CA GLU A 401 16.35 17.80 8.96
C GLU A 401 15.02 17.13 9.33
N THR A 402 14.22 17.76 10.19
CA THR A 402 12.98 17.19 10.74
C THR A 402 11.76 17.54 9.90
N SER A 403 11.63 18.77 9.44
CA SER A 403 10.49 19.26 8.65
C SER A 403 10.80 19.37 7.15
N GLY A 404 12.07 19.22 6.77
CA GLY A 404 12.48 19.16 5.37
C GLY A 404 12.46 20.51 4.66
N ILE A 405 12.25 21.64 5.32
CA ILE A 405 11.96 22.92 4.62
C ILE A 405 13.04 23.35 3.61
N GLN A 406 12.61 24.10 2.58
CA GLN A 406 13.51 24.81 1.66
C GLN A 406 13.27 26.31 1.76
N PHE A 407 14.32 27.12 1.69
CA PHE A 407 14.21 28.57 1.76
C PHE A 407 15.29 29.25 0.92
N ASN A 408 15.03 30.48 0.49
CA ASN A 408 15.97 31.26 -0.32
C ASN A 408 17.04 31.97 0.53
N GLU A 409 17.99 32.64 -0.13
CA GLU A 409 19.10 33.34 0.56
C GLU A 409 18.66 34.48 1.51
N ASN A 410 17.40 34.93 1.43
CA ASN A 410 16.86 35.99 2.29
C ASN A 410 16.32 35.45 3.64
N CYS A 411 16.53 34.17 3.91
CA CYS A 411 16.19 33.51 5.18
C CYS A 411 17.45 33.09 5.93
N THR A 412 17.45 33.22 7.26
CA THR A 412 18.56 32.78 8.12
C THR A 412 18.07 32.12 9.39
N MET A 413 18.71 31.03 9.82
CA MET A 413 18.40 30.38 11.09
C MET A 413 18.88 31.23 12.28
N SER A 414 18.10 31.27 13.34
CA SER A 414 18.41 31.98 14.59
C SER A 414 17.96 31.16 15.80
N VAL A 415 18.63 31.37 16.92
CA VAL A 415 18.39 30.64 18.18
C VAL A 415 18.22 31.63 19.33
N SER A 416 17.31 31.34 20.26
CA SER A 416 17.01 32.22 21.39
C SER A 416 16.29 31.49 22.52
N GLU A 417 16.55 31.88 23.77
CA GLU A 417 15.82 31.43 24.96
C GLU A 417 14.34 31.82 24.95
N TYR A 418 13.95 32.78 24.08
CA TYR A 418 12.58 33.26 23.94
C TYR A 418 11.79 32.59 22.81
N PHE A 419 12.41 31.71 22.02
CA PHE A 419 11.71 31.04 20.92
C PHE A 419 10.96 29.80 21.44
N PRO A 420 9.64 29.67 21.14
CA PRO A 420 8.78 28.62 21.71
C PRO A 420 8.89 27.29 20.96
N THR A 421 10.06 26.97 20.42
CA THR A 421 10.34 25.79 19.60
C THR A 421 11.34 24.89 20.29
N GLU A 422 11.52 23.67 19.76
CA GLU A 422 12.46 22.72 20.32
C GLU A 422 13.89 23.26 20.35
N ASP A 423 14.58 22.89 21.42
CA ASP A 423 16.00 23.08 21.60
C ASP A 423 16.77 22.08 20.72
N ALA A 424 16.92 22.45 19.45
CA ALA A 424 17.56 21.60 18.44
C ALA A 424 19.07 21.85 18.29
N THR A 425 19.58 22.99 18.77
CA THR A 425 20.95 23.44 18.46
C THR A 425 21.73 23.91 19.69
N GLU A 426 21.09 24.55 20.66
CA GLU A 426 21.75 25.11 21.85
C GLU A 426 20.88 24.95 23.09
N THR A 427 21.43 24.27 24.12
CA THR A 427 20.67 23.91 25.32
C THR A 427 19.89 25.09 25.91
N GLY A 428 18.57 24.93 26.06
CA GLY A 428 17.64 25.93 26.59
C GLY A 428 17.19 27.00 25.59
N LYS A 429 17.52 26.88 24.29
CA LYS A 429 17.16 27.86 23.26
C LYS A 429 16.39 27.25 22.10
N GLY A 430 15.20 27.76 21.83
CA GLY A 430 14.44 27.41 20.64
C GLY A 430 15.06 27.98 19.36
N VAL A 431 14.59 27.49 18.22
CA VAL A 431 15.03 27.83 16.87
C VAL A 431 13.93 28.54 16.06
N ALA A 432 14.30 29.58 15.31
CA ALA A 432 13.42 30.27 14.37
C ALA A 432 14.12 30.50 13.02
N LEU A 433 13.33 30.56 11.95
CA LEU A 433 13.79 31.01 10.64
C LEU A 433 13.45 32.50 10.51
N VAL A 434 14.48 33.33 10.40
CA VAL A 434 14.35 34.77 10.22
C VAL A 434 14.14 35.05 8.73
N LEU A 435 12.94 35.48 8.36
CA LEU A 435 12.59 35.89 6.99
C LEU A 435 12.85 37.40 6.87
N LYS A 436 13.89 37.82 6.14
CA LYS A 436 14.11 39.24 5.79
C LYS A 436 13.16 39.64 4.65
N ASN A 437 13.23 40.88 4.18
CA ASN A 437 12.48 41.29 3.00
C ASN A 437 12.80 40.37 1.81
N GLY A 438 11.78 39.80 1.18
CA GLY A 438 11.90 38.78 0.12
C GLY A 438 12.29 37.40 0.63
N GLY A 439 12.39 37.19 1.95
CA GLY A 439 12.62 35.91 2.61
C GLY A 439 11.45 34.98 2.35
N LYS A 440 11.73 33.83 1.74
CA LYS A 440 10.71 32.84 1.36
C LYS A 440 11.10 31.44 1.80
N VAL A 441 10.12 30.72 2.35
CA VAL A 441 10.25 29.32 2.77
C VAL A 441 9.12 28.47 2.19
N TYR A 442 9.41 27.20 1.93
CA TYR A 442 8.51 26.20 1.39
C TYR A 442 8.37 25.02 2.36
N PHE A 443 7.13 24.68 2.67
CA PHE A 443 6.72 23.47 3.39
C PHE A 443 6.00 22.55 2.43
N SER A 444 6.35 21.27 2.42
CA SER A 444 5.63 20.23 1.69
C SER A 444 5.25 19.10 2.62
N PHE A 445 4.00 18.66 2.52
CA PHE A 445 3.41 17.68 3.41
C PHE A 445 2.30 16.91 2.71
N TYR A 446 1.92 15.78 3.31
CA TYR A 446 0.74 15.01 2.99
C TYR A 446 -0.32 15.27 4.06
N ALA A 447 -1.47 15.85 3.69
CA ALA A 447 -2.60 16.02 4.59
C ALA A 447 -3.37 14.69 4.72
N GLU A 448 -3.42 14.13 5.94
CA GLU A 448 -4.15 12.89 6.22
C GLU A 448 -5.67 13.10 6.34
N GLU A 449 -6.09 14.37 6.47
CA GLU A 449 -7.48 14.77 6.64
C GLU A 449 -7.86 15.89 5.64
N ALA A 450 -9.13 15.93 5.25
CA ALA A 450 -9.68 17.03 4.47
C ALA A 450 -10.00 18.25 5.35
N ASN A 451 -10.05 19.43 4.74
CA ASN A 451 -10.32 20.71 5.41
C ASN A 451 -9.29 21.02 6.51
N LEU A 452 -8.01 20.72 6.25
CA LEU A 452 -6.92 20.95 7.20
C LEU A 452 -6.38 22.38 7.04
N LEU A 453 -6.69 23.23 8.00
CA LEU A 453 -6.16 24.59 8.11
C LEU A 453 -4.68 24.53 8.45
N TYR A 454 -3.87 25.37 7.80
CA TYR A 454 -2.46 25.53 8.12
C TYR A 454 -2.14 26.99 8.43
N LEU A 455 -1.45 27.22 9.54
CA LEU A 455 -1.26 28.54 10.14
C LEU A 455 0.22 28.79 10.39
N PRO A 456 0.83 29.81 9.75
CA PRO A 456 2.16 30.26 10.11
C PRO A 456 2.22 30.68 11.58
N SER A 457 3.15 30.07 12.33
CA SER A 457 3.46 30.44 13.71
C SER A 457 4.70 31.32 13.70
N LEU A 458 4.59 32.57 14.15
CA LEU A 458 5.65 33.58 13.96
C LEU A 458 5.72 34.65 15.05
N TYR A 459 6.75 35.48 14.97
CA TYR A 459 6.92 36.69 15.74
C TYR A 459 7.46 37.81 14.84
N ALA A 460 6.66 38.86 14.65
CA ALA A 460 7.02 40.02 13.83
C ALA A 460 7.69 41.16 14.63
N GLY A 461 7.90 40.99 15.94
CA GLY A 461 8.15 42.13 16.83
C GLY A 461 6.97 43.10 16.86
N SER A 462 7.03 44.19 17.60
CA SER A 462 5.98 45.23 17.61
C SER A 462 5.91 46.06 16.31
N LYS A 463 6.29 45.48 15.17
CA LYS A 463 6.47 46.15 13.88
C LYS A 463 5.35 45.76 12.91
N THR A 464 5.42 46.27 11.68
CA THR A 464 4.47 45.91 10.62
C THR A 464 4.67 44.47 10.16
N LEU A 465 3.58 43.84 9.69
CA LEU A 465 3.59 42.54 9.04
C LEU A 465 3.03 42.71 7.62
N ASN A 466 3.70 42.10 6.65
CA ASN A 466 3.20 41.87 5.30
C ASN A 466 3.69 40.51 4.81
N LEU A 467 2.93 39.45 5.10
CA LEU A 467 3.33 38.07 4.88
C LEU A 467 2.41 37.41 3.85
N LYS A 468 2.97 37.06 2.69
CA LYS A 468 2.25 36.32 1.66
C LYS A 468 2.34 34.83 1.95
N VAL A 469 1.19 34.17 1.97
CA VAL A 469 1.07 32.71 2.02
C VAL A 469 0.46 32.22 0.72
N GLU A 470 1.00 31.15 0.17
CA GLU A 470 0.58 30.60 -1.12
C GLU A 470 0.57 29.07 -1.08
N MET A 471 -0.50 28.48 -1.61
CA MET A 471 -0.68 27.04 -1.72
C MET A 471 -0.36 26.57 -3.15
N ASN A 472 0.37 25.46 -3.24
CA ASN A 472 0.68 24.74 -4.47
C ASN A 472 1.14 25.67 -5.61
N PHE A 473 2.09 26.57 -5.31
CA PHE A 473 2.64 27.51 -6.30
C PHE A 473 1.56 28.33 -7.03
N SER A 474 0.54 28.77 -6.28
CA SER A 474 -0.61 29.55 -6.78
C SER A 474 -1.48 28.78 -7.79
N ALA A 475 -1.47 27.45 -7.76
CA ALA A 475 -2.43 26.64 -8.51
C ALA A 475 -3.87 26.97 -8.10
N GLU A 476 -4.82 26.90 -9.05
CA GLU A 476 -6.23 26.94 -8.68
C GLU A 476 -6.57 25.77 -7.74
N THR A 477 -7.48 25.97 -6.79
CA THR A 477 -7.69 24.99 -5.71
C THR A 477 -8.75 23.95 -6.07
N ALA A 478 -8.61 22.73 -5.53
CA ALA A 478 -9.68 21.75 -5.54
C ALA A 478 -10.90 22.24 -4.72
N ASN A 479 -12.07 21.70 -5.02
CA ASN A 479 -13.28 21.92 -4.23
C ASN A 479 -13.27 21.06 -2.97
N ASN A 480 -13.90 21.56 -1.91
CA ASN A 480 -14.11 20.82 -0.66
C ASN A 480 -14.91 19.54 -0.88
N ALA A 481 -14.72 18.56 0.02
CA ALA A 481 -15.50 17.32 0.04
C ALA A 481 -16.99 17.57 0.23
N ILE A 482 -17.31 18.36 1.26
CA ILE A 482 -18.67 18.78 1.59
C ILE A 482 -18.64 20.22 2.07
N SER A 483 -19.72 20.96 1.79
CA SER A 483 -19.85 22.38 2.12
C SER A 483 -20.37 22.62 3.55
N TYR A 484 -20.96 21.58 4.16
CA TYR A 484 -21.49 21.61 5.53
C TYR A 484 -20.43 21.89 6.59
N SER A 485 -19.19 21.43 6.39
CA SER A 485 -18.06 21.73 7.29
C SER A 485 -17.72 23.22 7.39
N PHE A 486 -18.33 24.05 6.54
CA PHE A 486 -18.21 25.51 6.55
C PHE A 486 -19.55 26.21 6.77
N GLY A 487 -20.57 25.48 7.24
CA GLY A 487 -21.91 26.02 7.52
C GLY A 487 -22.71 26.40 6.26
N THR A 488 -22.29 25.95 5.07
CA THR A 488 -22.94 26.29 3.80
C THR A 488 -23.73 25.11 3.24
N THR A 489 -24.99 25.35 2.87
CA THR A 489 -25.91 24.34 2.29
C THR A 489 -26.01 24.40 0.76
N SER A 490 -25.36 25.38 0.12
CA SER A 490 -25.45 25.60 -1.32
C SER A 490 -24.18 25.16 -2.04
N ALA A 491 -24.31 24.17 -2.94
CA ALA A 491 -23.22 23.73 -3.81
C ALA A 491 -22.68 24.83 -4.74
N ARG A 492 -23.48 25.88 -5.01
CA ARG A 492 -23.06 27.04 -5.84
C ARG A 492 -22.22 28.07 -5.06
N ILE A 493 -22.29 28.03 -3.72
CA ILE A 493 -21.59 28.94 -2.80
C ILE A 493 -20.57 28.13 -1.98
N MET A 494 -20.01 27.07 -2.55
CA MET A 494 -18.92 26.37 -1.87
C MET A 494 -17.76 27.34 -1.66
N ASN A 495 -17.42 27.62 -0.41
CA ASN A 495 -16.22 28.35 -0.06
C ASN A 495 -15.03 27.62 -0.68
N LYS A 496 -14.43 28.21 -1.71
CA LYS A 496 -13.20 27.68 -2.28
C LYS A 496 -12.03 28.09 -1.39
N PRO A 497 -11.08 27.19 -1.11
CA PRO A 497 -9.85 27.60 -0.47
C PRO A 497 -9.17 28.68 -1.31
N LEU A 498 -8.49 29.59 -0.63
CA LEU A 498 -7.66 30.57 -1.32
C LEU A 498 -6.40 29.86 -1.84
N LYS A 499 -5.99 30.24 -3.05
CA LYS A 499 -4.67 29.83 -3.59
C LYS A 499 -3.53 30.66 -3.00
N SER A 500 -3.82 31.90 -2.60
CA SER A 500 -2.87 32.78 -1.91
C SER A 500 -3.62 33.85 -1.12
N VAL A 501 -2.99 34.30 -0.03
CA VAL A 501 -3.46 35.39 0.82
C VAL A 501 -2.26 36.18 1.33
N THR A 502 -2.46 37.46 1.61
CA THR A 502 -1.49 38.28 2.33
C THR A 502 -2.05 38.63 3.71
N TYR A 503 -1.31 38.23 4.75
CA TYR A 503 -1.58 38.61 6.13
C TYR A 503 -0.85 39.90 6.48
N THR A 504 -1.55 40.83 7.10
CA THR A 504 -1.01 42.11 7.57
C THR A 504 -1.08 42.21 9.10
N THR A 505 -0.53 43.27 9.68
CA THR A 505 -0.58 43.49 11.14
C THR A 505 -2.00 43.44 11.70
N ALA A 506 -3.00 43.88 10.92
CA ALA A 506 -4.40 43.88 11.33
C ALA A 506 -5.01 42.46 11.43
N ASP A 507 -4.38 41.46 10.80
CA ASP A 507 -4.82 40.07 10.84
C ASP A 507 -4.24 39.28 12.03
N LEU A 508 -3.36 39.91 12.82
CA LEU A 508 -2.72 39.29 13.98
C LEU A 508 -3.62 39.39 15.22
N ASN A 509 -3.81 38.28 15.93
CA ASN A 509 -4.41 38.30 17.26
C ASN A 509 -3.31 38.25 18.32
N TRP A 510 -3.32 39.26 19.20
CA TRP A 510 -2.39 39.40 20.30
C TRP A 510 -2.77 38.42 21.41
N TYR A 511 -2.06 37.30 21.54
CA TYR A 511 -2.31 36.36 22.65
C TYR A 511 -1.37 36.53 23.84
N SER A 512 -0.25 37.24 23.69
CA SER A 512 0.57 37.76 24.80
C SER A 512 1.77 38.52 24.22
N SER A 513 2.53 39.21 25.08
CA SER A 513 3.71 40.04 24.75
C SER A 513 4.90 39.31 24.10
N ALA A 514 4.82 38.01 23.79
CA ALA A 514 5.96 37.20 23.34
C ALA A 514 5.78 36.42 22.01
N ALA A 515 4.57 36.24 21.48
CA ALA A 515 4.36 35.51 20.22
C ALA A 515 3.11 36.01 19.48
N LEU A 516 3.19 36.14 18.14
CA LEU A 516 2.09 36.62 17.29
C LEU A 516 1.56 35.46 16.45
N PHE A 517 0.42 34.90 16.87
CA PHE A 517 -0.25 33.84 16.13
C PHE A 517 -1.23 34.45 15.12
N ILE A 518 -1.28 33.87 13.92
CA ILE A 518 -2.47 33.98 13.08
C ILE A 518 -3.51 33.03 13.71
N ASP A 519 -4.27 33.52 14.69
CA ASP A 519 -5.30 32.74 15.38
C ASP A 519 -6.51 32.51 14.47
N GLY A 520 -7.21 31.39 14.66
CA GLY A 520 -8.38 30.93 13.90
C GLY A 520 -9.60 31.86 13.88
N ARG A 521 -9.52 33.06 14.47
CA ARG A 521 -10.45 34.18 14.25
C ARG A 521 -10.09 34.99 12.99
N ILE A 522 -9.35 34.38 12.07
CA ILE A 522 -9.12 34.92 10.73
C ILE A 522 -10.47 35.17 10.08
N ASN A 523 -10.65 36.33 9.47
CA ASN A 523 -11.77 36.57 8.57
C ASN A 523 -11.90 35.38 7.61
N ALA A 524 -13.10 34.82 7.45
CA ALA A 524 -13.34 33.66 6.60
C ALA A 524 -12.78 33.86 5.16
N SER A 525 -12.65 35.12 4.73
CA SER A 525 -12.05 35.54 3.45
C SER A 525 -10.52 35.39 3.37
N LYS A 526 -9.83 34.96 4.43
CA LYS A 526 -8.37 34.79 4.51
C LYS A 526 -7.93 33.40 5.02
N LEU A 527 -8.84 32.42 5.02
CA LEU A 527 -8.54 31.05 5.43
C LEU A 527 -7.78 30.29 4.34
N MET A 528 -6.61 29.77 4.70
CA MET A 528 -5.78 28.90 3.85
C MET A 528 -5.80 27.47 4.40
N TYR A 529 -6.32 26.53 3.63
CA TYR A 529 -6.49 25.14 4.08
C TYR A 529 -6.38 24.15 2.92
N ALA A 530 -6.05 22.90 3.26
CA ALA A 530 -6.07 21.76 2.36
C ALA A 530 -7.52 21.24 2.23
N PRO A 531 -8.21 21.39 1.10
CA PRO A 531 -9.61 20.98 0.94
C PRO A 531 -9.82 19.46 0.93
N ARG A 532 -8.77 18.70 0.60
CA ARG A 532 -8.77 17.24 0.42
C ARG A 532 -7.55 16.64 1.10
N ARG A 533 -7.57 15.32 1.29
CA ARG A 533 -6.36 14.57 1.61
C ARG A 533 -5.36 14.67 0.46
N GLY A 534 -4.09 14.41 0.74
CA GLY A 534 -3.06 14.33 -0.29
C GLY A 534 -1.95 15.36 -0.15
N TYR A 535 -1.20 15.54 -1.24
CA TYR A 535 0.03 16.32 -1.27
C TYR A 535 -0.20 17.83 -1.40
N TYR A 536 0.50 18.61 -0.59
CA TYR A 536 0.46 20.08 -0.61
C TYR A 536 1.85 20.68 -0.48
N THR A 537 2.02 21.85 -1.09
CA THR A 537 3.12 22.78 -0.80
C THR A 537 2.54 24.10 -0.32
N VAL A 538 3.10 24.65 0.76
CA VAL A 538 2.78 25.98 1.28
C VAL A 538 4.06 26.80 1.27
N SER A 539 4.02 27.96 0.63
CA SER A 539 5.10 28.93 0.73
C SER A 539 4.69 30.12 1.59
N ILE A 540 5.65 30.62 2.36
CA ILE A 540 5.49 31.80 3.23
C ILE A 540 6.60 32.77 2.83
N GLU A 541 6.21 33.98 2.44
CA GLU A 541 7.10 35.02 1.92
C GLU A 541 6.90 36.33 2.68
N ASN A 542 7.98 36.89 3.21
CA ASN A 542 7.96 38.19 3.84
C ASN A 542 8.11 39.29 2.78
N LEU A 543 7.04 40.09 2.61
CA LEU A 543 7.00 41.24 1.73
C LEU A 543 7.24 42.56 2.48
N ASP A 544 7.43 42.50 3.80
CA ASP A 544 7.73 43.67 4.62
C ASP A 544 9.24 43.98 4.60
N THR A 545 9.57 45.22 4.92
CA THR A 545 10.93 45.70 5.15
C THR A 545 11.54 45.11 6.42
N TYR A 546 10.73 44.80 7.43
CA TYR A 546 11.20 44.24 8.70
C TYR A 546 11.23 42.73 8.68
N ALA A 547 12.25 42.16 9.33
CA ALA A 547 12.38 40.72 9.45
C ALA A 547 11.32 40.12 10.38
N VAL A 548 10.86 38.92 10.05
CA VAL A 548 9.89 38.14 10.84
C VAL A 548 10.55 36.83 11.26
N ASN A 549 10.39 36.45 12.52
CA ASN A 549 10.85 35.16 13.03
C ASN A 549 9.74 34.13 12.83
N LEU A 550 9.91 33.18 11.94
CA LEU A 550 8.99 32.06 11.72
C LEU A 550 9.42 30.88 12.60
N PHE A 551 8.47 30.32 13.35
CA PHE A 551 8.67 29.15 14.20
C PHE A 551 8.25 27.84 13.52
N GLY A 552 7.22 27.90 12.66
CA GLY A 552 6.73 26.74 11.95
C GLY A 552 5.37 26.94 11.30
N LEU A 553 4.74 25.82 10.94
CA LEU A 553 3.41 25.72 10.37
C LEU A 553 2.56 24.79 11.25
N GLU A 554 1.52 25.33 11.88
CA GLU A 554 0.60 24.58 12.74
C GLU A 554 -0.63 24.14 11.95
N PHE A 555 -1.17 22.96 12.28
CA PHE A 555 -2.32 22.39 11.60
C PHE A 555 -3.54 22.29 12.51
N ARG A 556 -4.72 22.67 11.99
CA ARG A 556 -5.99 22.62 12.74
C ARG A 556 -7.12 22.12 11.84
N ASN A 557 -8.13 21.50 12.43
CA ASN A 557 -9.35 21.22 11.68
C ASN A 557 -10.10 22.51 11.39
N ALA A 558 -10.44 22.79 10.12
CA ALA A 558 -11.06 24.06 9.74
C ALA A 558 -12.44 24.28 10.41
N HIS A 559 -13.26 23.24 10.56
CA HIS A 559 -14.56 23.39 11.24
C HIS A 559 -14.36 23.73 12.73
N ALA A 560 -13.45 23.04 13.42
CA ALA A 560 -13.13 23.36 14.81
C ALA A 560 -12.50 24.76 14.97
N ALA A 561 -11.68 25.20 14.01
CA ALA A 561 -11.07 26.53 14.05
C ALA A 561 -12.08 27.66 13.78
N ILE A 562 -13.00 27.46 12.83
CA ILE A 562 -14.03 28.43 12.44
C ILE A 562 -15.16 28.48 13.48
N PHE A 563 -15.59 27.33 14.01
CA PHE A 563 -16.80 27.23 14.84
C PHE A 563 -16.55 26.84 16.30
N GLY A 564 -15.43 26.17 16.61
CA GLY A 564 -15.08 25.78 17.98
C GLY A 564 -14.65 26.96 18.86
N ASN A 565 -13.98 27.96 18.28
CA ASN A 565 -13.71 29.24 18.95
C ASN A 565 -14.87 30.25 18.84
N ASN A 566 -15.88 29.97 18.01
CA ASN A 566 -17.11 30.74 18.01
C ASN A 566 -17.99 30.47 19.23
N ALA A 567 -17.66 29.51 20.11
CA ALA A 567 -18.30 29.44 21.43
C ALA A 567 -18.14 30.75 22.24
N LEU A 568 -17.08 31.53 21.97
CA LEU A 568 -16.91 32.88 22.53
C LEU A 568 -17.68 33.98 21.78
N TYR A 569 -18.11 33.75 20.53
CA TYR A 569 -18.92 34.69 19.73
C TYR A 569 -20.41 34.35 19.70
N THR A 570 -20.80 33.11 19.99
CA THR A 570 -22.17 32.75 20.38
C THR A 570 -22.45 33.11 21.83
N LEU A 571 -21.43 33.52 22.58
CA LEU A 571 -21.61 34.21 23.84
C LEU A 571 -22.17 35.62 23.62
N GLY A 572 -21.92 36.30 22.49
CA GLY A 572 -22.65 37.49 22.02
C GLY A 572 -21.79 38.57 21.32
N SER A 573 -22.30 39.79 21.13
CA SER A 573 -21.70 40.84 20.26
C SER A 573 -20.97 41.95 21.02
N PHE A 574 -19.82 42.41 20.52
CA PHE A 574 -19.08 43.55 21.05
C PHE A 574 -19.47 44.89 20.39
N ALA A 575 -19.58 45.95 21.18
CA ALA A 575 -19.66 47.34 20.72
C ALA A 575 -18.80 48.24 21.61
N GLY A 576 -17.61 48.61 21.13
CA GLY A 576 -16.58 49.23 21.98
C GLY A 576 -16.13 48.26 23.09
N ASP A 577 -15.99 48.74 24.31
CA ASP A 577 -15.59 47.94 25.48
C ASP A 577 -16.75 47.11 26.10
N ILE A 578 -17.92 47.05 25.43
CA ILE A 578 -19.13 46.40 25.95
C ILE A 578 -19.37 45.08 25.22
N LEU A 579 -19.41 43.99 25.98
CA LEU A 579 -19.81 42.64 25.52
C LEU A 579 -21.30 42.40 25.82
N THR A 580 -22.11 42.21 24.78
CA THR A 580 -23.54 41.86 24.90
C THR A 580 -23.73 40.37 24.74
N LEU A 581 -24.22 39.65 25.76
CA LEU A 581 -24.32 38.19 25.70
C LEU A 581 -25.62 37.63 25.05
N ALA A 582 -25.57 36.44 24.45
CA ALA A 582 -26.72 35.63 24.04
C ALA A 582 -27.42 35.02 25.26
N ALA A 583 -28.60 34.41 25.10
CA ALA A 583 -29.31 33.81 26.21
C ALA A 583 -28.67 32.46 26.63
N GLY A 584 -28.33 32.31 27.91
CA GLY A 584 -27.71 31.11 28.48
C GLY A 584 -27.35 31.31 29.97
N ASN A 585 -26.87 30.25 30.62
CA ASN A 585 -26.32 30.32 31.98
C ASN A 585 -24.82 30.57 31.91
N TYR A 586 -24.34 31.62 32.57
CA TYR A 586 -22.94 32.04 32.50
C TYR A 586 -22.35 32.24 33.90
N GLU A 587 -21.08 31.84 34.06
CA GLU A 587 -20.25 32.14 35.23
C GLU A 587 -19.22 33.21 34.85
N LEU A 588 -19.02 34.20 35.71
CA LEU A 588 -18.18 35.36 35.43
C LEU A 588 -17.10 35.50 36.52
N TYR A 589 -15.84 35.58 36.10
CA TYR A 589 -14.70 35.88 36.96
C TYR A 589 -14.05 37.19 36.47
N SER A 590 -14.31 38.31 37.15
CA SER A 590 -13.71 39.60 36.80
C SER A 590 -13.71 40.57 37.98
N ASP A 591 -12.62 41.34 38.10
CA ASP A 591 -12.42 42.38 39.13
C ASP A 591 -13.00 43.76 38.71
N ASN A 592 -13.50 43.91 37.47
CA ASN A 592 -14.00 45.19 36.95
C ASN A 592 -15.31 45.00 36.18
N ALA A 593 -16.45 45.21 36.84
CA ALA A 593 -17.76 45.36 36.19
C ALA A 593 -18.48 46.58 36.77
N VAL A 594 -18.75 47.57 35.92
CA VAL A 594 -19.51 48.78 36.28
C VAL A 594 -20.99 48.53 35.97
N ASN A 595 -21.87 48.79 36.96
CA ASN A 595 -23.34 48.65 36.95
C ASN A 595 -23.98 47.26 37.13
N MET A 596 -23.35 46.37 37.92
CA MET A 596 -24.05 45.26 38.58
C MET A 596 -24.18 45.55 40.09
N PRO A 597 -25.23 45.09 40.78
CA PRO A 597 -25.41 45.33 42.22
C PRO A 597 -24.35 44.65 43.11
N PHE A 598 -23.42 43.89 42.51
CA PHE A 598 -22.30 43.25 43.20
C PHE A 598 -20.98 43.88 42.76
N ALA A 599 -20.46 44.83 43.54
CA ALA A 599 -19.07 45.27 43.41
C ALA A 599 -18.21 44.39 44.33
N GLY A 600 -17.37 43.50 43.76
CA GLY A 600 -16.41 42.66 44.50
C GLY A 600 -16.40 41.19 44.09
N LYS A 601 -15.40 40.43 44.59
CA LYS A 601 -15.16 39.00 44.31
C LYS A 601 -16.26 38.11 44.91
N ALA A 602 -17.37 37.92 44.20
CA ALA A 602 -18.40 36.95 44.58
C ALA A 602 -18.87 36.14 43.37
N LEU A 603 -19.06 34.84 43.57
CA LEU A 603 -19.66 33.95 42.57
C LEU A 603 -21.12 34.32 42.37
N ALA A 604 -21.57 34.50 41.13
CA ALA A 604 -22.95 34.80 40.79
C ALA A 604 -23.41 34.04 39.55
N THR A 605 -24.70 33.66 39.50
CA THR A 605 -25.35 33.16 38.29
C THR A 605 -26.14 34.28 37.62
N LEU A 606 -26.06 34.37 36.30
CA LEU A 606 -26.85 35.29 35.48
C LEU A 606 -27.84 34.49 34.62
N GLU A 607 -29.13 34.75 34.80
CA GLU A 607 -30.23 34.19 34.02
C GLU A 607 -30.84 35.31 33.16
N ILE A 608 -31.09 35.03 31.87
CA ILE A 608 -31.69 35.99 30.94
C ILE A 608 -32.95 35.38 30.31
N TYR A 609 -34.09 36.02 30.53
CA TYR A 609 -35.39 35.61 29.99
C TYR A 609 -35.85 36.54 28.86
N VAL A 610 -36.35 35.95 27.78
CA VAL A 610 -36.93 36.68 26.64
C VAL A 610 -38.45 36.48 26.64
N GLY A 611 -39.19 37.54 26.96
CA GLY A 611 -40.65 37.57 26.82
C GLY A 611 -41.06 38.03 25.41
N GLY A 612 -42.25 37.63 24.96
CA GLY A 612 -42.80 37.86 23.60
C GLY A 612 -43.04 39.32 23.18
N SER A 613 -42.36 40.30 23.78
CA SER A 613 -42.53 41.74 23.54
C SER A 613 -41.20 42.50 23.43
N ASN A 614 -40.10 41.84 23.05
CA ASN A 614 -38.72 42.40 23.01
C ASN A 614 -38.18 42.93 24.35
N ARG A 615 -38.87 42.68 25.47
CA ARG A 615 -38.36 42.95 26.82
C ARG A 615 -37.43 41.82 27.25
N LYS A 616 -36.25 42.20 27.75
CA LYS A 616 -35.28 41.27 28.36
C LYS A 616 -35.36 41.40 29.87
N LEU A 617 -35.59 40.28 30.55
CA LEU A 617 -35.51 40.20 32.01
C LEU A 617 -34.18 39.55 32.37
N PHE A 618 -33.45 40.15 33.29
CA PHE A 618 -32.19 39.66 33.84
C PHE A 618 -32.44 39.28 35.29
N ARG A 619 -31.96 38.11 35.72
CA ARG A 619 -31.86 37.77 37.13
C ARG A 619 -30.41 37.43 37.45
N VAL A 620 -29.83 38.12 38.43
CA VAL A 620 -28.49 37.83 38.92
C VAL A 620 -28.60 37.31 40.34
N THR A 621 -28.12 36.11 40.60
CA THR A 621 -28.14 35.52 41.94
C THR A 621 -26.72 35.41 42.48
N ASN A 622 -26.45 36.06 43.60
CA ASN A 622 -25.19 35.86 44.30
C ASN A 622 -25.20 34.48 44.97
N LEU A 623 -24.23 33.64 44.63
CA LEU A 623 -24.18 32.26 45.10
C LEU A 623 -23.73 32.14 46.56
N SER A 624 -23.05 33.16 47.11
CA SER A 624 -22.64 33.22 48.51
C SER A 624 -23.77 33.70 49.43
N THR A 625 -24.47 34.77 49.06
CA THR A 625 -25.56 35.34 49.88
C THR A 625 -26.94 34.80 49.52
N ARG A 626 -27.07 34.11 48.37
CA ARG A 626 -28.33 33.58 47.80
C ARG A 626 -29.41 34.64 47.52
N ILE A 627 -29.00 35.90 47.46
CA ILE A 627 -29.84 37.04 47.10
C ILE A 627 -29.87 37.18 45.57
N SER A 628 -31.06 37.33 45.01
CA SER A 628 -31.26 37.57 43.58
C SER A 628 -31.61 39.03 43.31
N TYR A 629 -31.18 39.57 42.18
CA TYR A 629 -31.56 40.88 41.68
C TYR A 629 -32.14 40.73 40.29
N GLU A 630 -33.32 41.30 40.08
CA GLU A 630 -34.01 41.27 38.80
C GLU A 630 -33.97 42.64 38.14
N GLY A 631 -33.51 42.68 36.88
CA GLY A 631 -33.46 43.86 36.05
C GLY A 631 -34.31 43.68 34.80
N THR A 632 -35.01 44.71 34.35
CA THR A 632 -35.72 44.67 33.06
C THR A 632 -35.13 45.70 32.11
N TYR A 633 -34.78 45.26 30.90
CA TYR A 633 -34.33 46.13 29.82
C TYR A 633 -35.34 46.11 28.67
N ASN A 634 -35.69 47.31 28.22
CA ASN A 634 -36.49 47.49 27.03
C ASN A 634 -35.67 48.24 25.96
N PRO A 635 -35.23 47.56 24.89
CA PRO A 635 -34.34 48.15 23.88
C PRO A 635 -34.98 49.30 23.10
N THR A 636 -36.31 49.44 23.08
CA THR A 636 -37.01 50.53 22.37
C THR A 636 -37.09 51.84 23.14
N SER A 637 -36.76 51.88 24.45
CA SER A 637 -36.88 53.08 25.29
C SER A 637 -35.54 53.63 25.80
N SER A 638 -34.40 53.05 25.38
CA SER A 638 -33.03 53.45 25.78
C SER A 638 -32.88 53.77 27.28
N SER A 639 -33.61 53.03 28.12
CA SER A 639 -33.69 53.29 29.57
C SER A 639 -32.61 52.49 30.31
N GLN A 640 -32.03 53.07 31.36
CA GLN A 640 -31.16 52.34 32.30
C GLN A 640 -31.90 51.12 32.89
N VAL A 641 -31.15 50.04 33.13
CA VAL A 641 -31.68 48.83 33.78
C VAL A 641 -31.87 49.14 35.27
N PHE A 642 -33.13 49.08 35.72
CA PHE A 642 -33.46 49.19 37.14
C PHE A 642 -33.42 47.81 37.78
N TRP A 643 -32.60 47.64 38.81
CA TRP A 643 -32.48 46.40 39.57
C TRP A 643 -33.40 46.41 40.79
N ARG A 644 -34.16 45.32 40.98
CA ARG A 644 -34.95 45.08 42.19
C ARG A 644 -34.42 43.82 42.87
N GLU A 645 -34.12 43.91 44.15
CA GLU A 645 -33.75 42.75 44.96
C GLU A 645 -34.97 41.84 45.16
N SER A 646 -34.80 40.53 44.90
CA SER A 646 -35.77 39.48 45.17
C SER A 646 -35.13 38.39 46.01
N ILE A 647 -35.72 38.11 47.18
CA ILE A 647 -35.29 37.02 48.05
C ILE A 647 -35.86 35.72 47.48
N THR A 648 -35.00 34.73 47.25
CA THR A 648 -35.43 33.40 46.81
C THR A 648 -36.13 32.64 47.93
N ASN A 649 -37.02 31.68 47.61
CA ASN A 649 -37.70 30.84 48.63
C ASN A 649 -36.70 30.15 49.60
N ILE A 650 -35.48 29.87 49.13
CA ILE A 650 -34.39 29.30 49.94
C ILE A 650 -33.82 30.35 50.93
N GLY A 651 -33.70 31.61 50.51
CA GLY A 651 -33.32 32.73 51.39
C GLY A 651 -34.38 33.02 52.46
N PHE A 652 -35.66 32.81 52.15
CA PHE A 652 -36.75 32.87 53.13
C PHE A 652 -36.61 31.76 54.19
N SER A 653 -36.33 30.52 53.78
CA SER A 653 -36.11 29.41 54.71
C SER A 653 -34.89 29.61 55.61
N ALA A 654 -33.79 30.17 55.09
CA ALA A 654 -32.58 30.46 55.89
C ALA A 654 -32.81 31.60 56.92
N LEU A 655 -33.55 32.64 56.54
CA LEU A 655 -33.99 33.69 57.47
C LEU A 655 -34.95 33.12 58.54
N GLN A 656 -35.82 32.19 58.15
CA GLN A 656 -36.75 31.53 59.07
C GLN A 656 -36.02 30.62 60.08
N GLU A 657 -34.98 29.89 59.66
CA GLU A 657 -34.09 29.15 60.58
C GLU A 657 -33.31 30.07 61.52
N GLN A 658 -32.82 31.22 61.04
CA GLN A 658 -32.14 32.20 61.89
C GLN A 658 -33.08 32.84 62.92
N ILE A 659 -34.34 33.09 62.55
CA ILE A 659 -35.38 33.56 63.47
C ILE A 659 -35.69 32.47 64.52
N TYR A 660 -35.83 31.20 64.12
CA TYR A 660 -36.03 30.09 65.05
C TYR A 660 -34.86 29.93 66.03
N MET A 661 -33.61 30.04 65.58
CA MET A 661 -32.44 29.99 66.49
C MET A 661 -32.34 31.19 67.43
N LEU A 662 -32.83 32.36 67.01
CA LEU A 662 -32.90 33.55 67.88
C LEU A 662 -34.02 33.40 68.92
N GLN A 663 -35.16 32.82 68.55
CA GLN A 663 -36.24 32.50 69.49
C GLN A 663 -35.81 31.48 70.53
N ASP A 664 -35.11 30.41 70.12
CA ASP A 664 -34.58 29.37 71.02
C ASP A 664 -33.52 29.92 71.98
N LYS A 665 -32.69 30.88 71.53
CA LYS A 665 -31.76 31.62 72.40
C LYS A 665 -32.47 32.57 73.38
N ILE A 666 -33.59 33.17 72.99
CA ILE A 666 -34.39 34.03 73.87
C ILE A 666 -35.11 33.19 74.92
N GLU A 667 -35.70 32.05 74.55
CA GLU A 667 -36.30 31.09 75.50
C GLU A 667 -35.26 30.49 76.44
N GLY A 668 -34.05 30.20 75.96
CA GLY A 668 -32.91 29.79 76.80
C GLY A 668 -32.41 30.86 77.77
N LEU A 669 -32.62 32.15 77.47
CA LEU A 669 -32.31 33.28 78.37
C LEU A 669 -33.44 33.55 79.38
N GLU A 670 -34.69 33.21 79.06
CA GLU A 670 -35.82 33.27 80.02
C GLU A 670 -35.82 32.09 81.01
N GLY A 671 -35.24 30.93 80.64
CA GLY A 671 -35.03 29.79 81.55
C GLY A 671 -33.89 29.97 82.58
N LEU A 672 -33.17 31.09 82.55
CA LEU A 672 -32.11 31.46 83.51
C LEU A 672 -32.54 32.59 84.46
N LYS A 673 -33.83 32.94 84.51
CA LYS A 673 -34.42 33.86 85.51
C LYS A 673 -35.10 33.13 86.65
#